data_AF-A0A086TIF8-F1
#
_entry.id   AF-A0A086TIF8-F1
#
_cell.length_a   1.000
_cell.length_b   1.000
_cell.length_c   1.000
_cell.angle_alpha   90.00
_cell.angle_beta   90.00
_cell.angle_gamma   90.00
#
_symmetry.space_group_name_H-M   'P 1'
#
loop_
_entity.id
_entity.type
_entity.pdbx_description
1 polymer ?
#
loop_
_entity_poly.entity_id
_entity_poly.type
_entity_poly.pdbx_seq_one_letter_code
_entity_poly.pdbx_strand_id
1 'polypeptide(L)'
;VSLVAGSWNTADDEEYAVPIWEDRHDRYMLFEDYTYRNSLYVYLMQTPTGSMDEMRAALKHVLCSRHSYIHGYVGRASISVTFHVYRDGVLRPYTFNSSMGWKHMLRELDRILVDDGNEIGSDVYRMIHDNLCDITIGVMPMRSGRGGKRDYVYTIRVTNSSGTRDDVCFYRCIRTLLGLKWRYDTMITRLAGDTWKKGEVELSMIARAEEIFGINILVLYNKDPVVYFVDKTMKFGSYKDIKRDYVISWACYDGTSYGRDELCLKSKKMLPRRHTNGGMEVCVKGVWYHLLVFYDDHYDIVRDLLEPTFCGRCGSHEHTTKDADKYDDIKYECIATLSKVVGMRILDLSAPDRLYVFFDFETFMHGGKLHPYLVSYLIHDGTKKSVASGSFWGPGCSTKFLRMLTEDYGGIKYLISYNGASFDNYFIMRSLMSMNVPLSSDNTIMFHNKILRMCAKGVITWDLCQYTKSSLKEACDAYGIGDTKLEMDHDEIQEIFAKHNYMLNALDVVREMGVEEYCMHDVVLLSKLYYVIRRELATIADIDIMSKPTISSFVYSHATMSWRNHGIGVDKLPMSYDDIFSSVPGGRVQVLMPGEYNRPLAQLDVNSMYAHVCTTNDFPNGNIKDVQTHDESKRRLYMAFCDVDQTVLKYKLVANRNKDGRLVWTDNTISGAWLWKEEIEELRQHGCIVTTHRYLVWKKKVRPFDVMQTYLDARNKADQAGNIVGSKTSKLLSNALTGKMVEHNHDEVWTIGRHEHEWHDFADKYGIDATSFELTGMHSKLLLRSKRVAKEEIAKPRHWGSRIYALARLALWRHMCKFPRVYYVDTDSIVVDAGEEYTLSKEPGGMKLDIMAQQSQFVSPKTYRMDDKCRLKGYKDGSRWTAKLGDEVVGIGSNLCKEMYDHLLDPNVELYTKCLNITKRFVKKESNGTWKACVLQGEYEHKLLG
;
A
#
# COMPACT_ATOMS: atom_id res chain seq x y z
N VAL A 1 10.29 53.68 31.80
CA VAL A 1 11.19 53.19 32.88
C VAL A 1 12.59 53.11 32.28
N SER A 2 13.47 54.02 32.74
CA SER A 2 14.91 54.32 32.46
C SER A 2 15.65 53.66 31.27
N LEU A 3 16.21 54.39 30.28
CA LEU A 3 17.46 55.18 30.25
C LEU A 3 18.76 54.40 30.54
N VAL A 4 19.51 54.03 29.47
CA VAL A 4 20.94 54.38 29.25
C VAL A 4 21.18 54.46 27.75
N ALA A 5 21.39 55.68 27.26
CA ALA A 5 22.08 55.98 26.02
C ALA A 5 23.59 56.03 26.30
N GLY A 6 24.40 55.52 25.36
CA GLY A 6 25.86 55.55 25.38
C GLY A 6 26.38 54.25 24.77
N SER A 7 26.76 54.17 23.50
CA SER A 7 27.65 55.08 22.76
C SER A 7 27.22 55.21 21.30
N TRP A 8 26.96 56.44 20.87
CA TRP A 8 26.94 56.88 19.48
C TRP A 8 27.99 57.98 19.34
N ASN A 9 28.94 57.77 18.42
CA ASN A 9 29.84 58.72 17.75
C ASN A 9 31.04 57.89 17.25
N THR A 10 31.42 57.82 15.97
CA THR A 10 31.12 58.47 14.68
C THR A 10 31.65 57.49 13.60
N ALA A 11 31.34 57.49 12.30
CA ALA A 11 30.83 58.49 11.38
C ALA A 11 30.16 57.78 10.18
N ASP A 12 29.08 58.41 9.72
CA ASP A 12 28.50 58.46 8.38
C ASP A 12 27.77 57.23 7.81
N ASP A 13 26.45 57.32 8.04
CA ASP A 13 25.28 56.74 7.35
C ASP A 13 24.80 55.32 7.71
N GLU A 14 24.24 55.18 8.91
CA GLU A 14 23.19 54.20 9.22
C GLU A 14 21.81 54.89 9.31
N GLU A 15 21.09 54.95 8.19
CA GLU A 15 19.63 55.11 8.10
C GLU A 15 19.17 54.00 7.12
N TYR A 16 17.98 53.36 7.18
CA TYR A 16 16.69 53.89 6.79
C TYR A 16 15.60 52.84 7.14
N ALA A 17 15.00 52.99 8.33
CA ALA A 17 13.68 52.50 8.79
C ALA A 17 13.76 52.22 10.31
N VAL A 18 13.33 53.18 11.13
CA VAL A 18 13.26 53.00 12.60
C VAL A 18 11.80 52.69 12.97
N PRO A 19 11.51 51.60 13.70
CA PRO A 19 10.18 51.40 14.25
C PRO A 19 9.88 52.54 15.21
N ILE A 20 8.89 53.37 14.88
CA ILE A 20 8.54 54.54 15.69
C ILE A 20 7.71 54.10 16.90
N TRP A 21 6.92 53.04 16.73
CA TRP A 21 6.02 52.54 17.76
C TRP A 21 5.54 51.10 17.49
N GLU A 22 5.43 50.30 18.55
CA GLU A 22 4.92 48.93 18.59
C GLU A 22 3.81 48.86 19.64
N ASP A 23 2.60 48.41 19.24
CA ASP A 23 1.50 48.19 20.20
C ASP A 23 1.84 47.03 21.13
N ARG A 24 1.44 47.10 22.40
CA ARG A 24 1.71 46.05 23.42
C ARG A 24 1.00 44.72 23.16
N HIS A 25 0.24 44.62 22.09
CA HIS A 25 -0.52 43.43 21.69
C HIS A 25 -0.13 42.96 20.27
N ASP A 26 0.98 43.44 19.71
CA ASP A 26 1.59 43.01 18.43
C ASP A 26 0.71 43.17 17.18
N ARG A 27 -0.36 43.97 17.23
CA ARG A 27 -1.34 44.08 16.15
C ARG A 27 -0.93 44.99 14.98
N TYR A 28 -0.01 45.94 15.21
CA TYR A 28 0.48 46.83 14.15
C TYR A 28 1.85 47.44 14.48
N MET A 29 2.67 47.64 13.45
CA MET A 29 3.95 48.36 13.53
C MET A 29 3.95 49.58 12.61
N LEU A 30 4.50 50.69 13.11
CA LEU A 30 4.62 51.95 12.38
C LEU A 30 6.09 52.22 12.02
N PHE A 31 6.36 52.44 10.73
CA PHE A 31 7.70 52.75 10.23
C PHE A 31 7.73 54.11 9.53
N GLU A 32 8.78 54.89 9.81
CA GLU A 32 9.13 56.05 8.99
C GLU A 32 10.18 55.62 7.97
N ASP A 33 9.88 55.82 6.69
CA ASP A 33 10.82 55.58 5.62
C ASP A 33 11.48 56.90 5.23
N TYR A 34 12.75 57.05 5.59
CA TYR A 34 13.53 58.25 5.33
C TYR A 34 14.09 58.30 3.89
N THR A 35 14.00 57.22 3.09
CA THR A 35 14.45 57.23 1.68
C THR A 35 13.49 58.01 0.78
N TYR A 36 12.19 57.94 1.04
CA TYR A 36 11.18 58.77 0.40
C TYR A 36 10.74 59.86 1.37
N ARG A 37 11.49 60.97 1.42
CA ARG A 37 11.08 62.17 2.19
C ARG A 37 9.58 62.38 1.99
N ASN A 38 8.80 62.29 3.09
CA ASN A 38 7.34 62.46 3.20
C ASN A 38 6.42 61.23 3.05
N SER A 39 6.90 60.00 3.29
CA SER A 39 6.01 58.82 3.33
C SER A 39 6.08 58.10 4.67
N LEU A 40 4.92 57.75 5.24
CA LEU A 40 4.80 56.99 6.48
C LEU A 40 4.11 55.65 6.18
N TYR A 41 4.70 54.55 6.63
CA TYR A 41 4.17 53.22 6.35
C TYR A 41 3.61 52.58 7.63
N VAL A 42 2.37 52.09 7.55
CA VAL A 42 1.73 51.36 8.65
C VAL A 42 1.50 49.93 8.20
N TYR A 43 2.14 48.97 8.88
CA TYR A 43 2.01 47.55 8.59
C TYR A 43 1.11 46.87 9.63
N LEU A 44 0.05 46.22 9.14
CA LEU A 44 -0.83 45.37 9.95
C LEU A 44 -0.22 43.96 9.99
N MET A 45 0.34 43.59 11.15
CA MET A 45 0.95 42.29 11.34
C MET A 45 -0.09 41.32 11.88
N GLN A 46 -0.36 40.26 11.12
CA GLN A 46 -1.20 39.10 11.45
C GLN A 46 -2.73 39.29 11.43
N THR A 47 -3.36 38.87 10.32
CA THR A 47 -4.34 37.75 10.29
C THR A 47 -4.81 37.51 8.83
N PRO A 48 -5.17 36.26 8.45
CA PRO A 48 -5.49 35.90 7.05
C PRO A 48 -6.79 36.53 6.51
N THR A 49 -7.57 37.17 7.37
CA THR A 49 -8.82 37.84 7.05
C THR A 49 -8.91 39.13 7.86
N GLY A 50 -8.05 40.10 7.57
CA GLY A 50 -8.11 41.41 8.23
C GLY A 50 -9.49 42.03 8.00
N SER A 51 -10.33 42.04 9.03
CA SER A 51 -11.68 42.58 8.92
C SER A 51 -11.57 44.09 8.71
N MET A 52 -12.48 44.66 7.92
CA MET A 52 -12.50 46.10 7.67
C MET A 52 -12.60 46.94 8.98
N ASP A 53 -13.12 46.34 10.06
CA ASP A 53 -13.15 46.91 11.41
C ASP A 53 -11.77 47.09 12.06
N GLU A 54 -10.80 46.22 11.77
CA GLU A 54 -9.43 46.33 12.27
C GLU A 54 -8.66 47.42 11.54
N MET A 55 -8.84 47.52 10.21
CA MET A 55 -8.32 48.65 9.43
C MET A 55 -8.92 49.98 9.91
N ARG A 56 -10.23 50.00 10.20
CA ARG A 56 -10.91 51.15 10.82
C ARG A 56 -10.29 51.51 12.16
N ALA A 57 -10.04 50.53 13.03
CA ALA A 57 -9.45 50.77 14.34
C ALA A 57 -8.04 51.37 14.22
N ALA A 58 -7.21 50.84 13.32
CA ALA A 58 -5.87 51.36 13.04
C ALA A 58 -5.91 52.79 12.48
N LEU A 59 -6.75 53.06 11.47
CA LEU A 59 -6.91 54.39 10.89
C LEU A 59 -7.44 55.41 11.91
N LYS A 60 -8.45 55.01 12.69
CA LYS A 60 -9.00 55.84 13.76
C LYS A 60 -7.92 56.14 14.81
N HIS A 61 -7.08 55.18 15.16
CA HIS A 61 -5.96 55.40 16.07
C HIS A 61 -4.95 56.40 15.49
N VAL A 62 -4.51 56.20 14.25
CA VAL A 62 -3.54 57.07 13.56
C VAL A 62 -4.07 58.51 13.42
N LEU A 63 -5.37 58.68 13.15
CA LEU A 63 -5.96 60.00 12.91
C LEU A 63 -6.44 60.70 14.19
N CYS A 64 -6.82 59.95 15.23
CA CYS A 64 -7.45 60.49 16.45
C CYS A 64 -6.55 60.46 17.69
N SER A 65 -5.48 59.67 17.71
CA SER A 65 -4.60 59.59 18.87
C SER A 65 -3.86 60.91 19.08
N ARG A 66 -3.98 61.52 20.27
CA ARG A 66 -3.28 62.76 20.63
C ARG A 66 -1.75 62.64 20.56
N HIS A 67 -1.23 61.41 20.54
CA HIS A 67 0.20 61.11 20.43
C HIS A 67 0.64 60.71 19.02
N SER A 68 -0.29 60.61 18.06
CA SER A 68 0.05 60.41 16.66
C SER A 68 0.67 61.68 16.08
N TYR A 69 1.82 61.54 15.43
CA TYR A 69 2.51 62.61 14.72
C TYR A 69 1.60 63.32 13.69
N ILE A 70 0.66 62.56 13.10
CA ILE A 70 -0.27 63.02 12.05
C ILE A 70 -1.40 63.89 12.61
N HIS A 71 -1.83 63.67 13.87
CA HIS A 71 -2.94 64.39 14.50
C HIS A 71 -2.71 65.92 14.53
N GLY A 72 -1.46 66.38 14.66
CA GLY A 72 -1.09 67.81 14.65
C GLY A 72 -1.30 68.50 13.29
N TYR A 73 -1.19 67.76 12.18
CA TYR A 73 -1.27 68.28 10.81
C TYR A 73 -2.68 68.18 10.22
N VAL A 74 -3.40 67.13 10.61
CA VAL A 74 -4.72 66.76 10.09
C VAL A 74 -5.81 67.80 10.37
N GLY A 75 -5.66 68.64 11.39
CA GLY A 75 -6.60 69.72 11.68
C GLY A 75 -6.59 70.90 10.69
N ARG A 76 -5.59 71.02 9.82
CA ARG A 76 -5.40 72.15 8.87
C ARG A 76 -5.06 71.71 7.43
N ALA A 77 -5.19 70.42 7.13
CA ALA A 77 -4.83 69.82 5.86
C ALA A 77 -6.07 69.35 5.08
N SER A 78 -6.02 69.44 3.76
CA SER A 78 -6.89 68.67 2.86
C SER A 78 -6.43 67.23 2.87
N ILE A 79 -7.36 66.29 3.05
CA ILE A 79 -7.03 64.87 3.12
C ILE A 79 -7.73 64.15 1.97
N SER A 80 -6.95 63.34 1.26
CA SER A 80 -7.40 62.42 0.23
C SER A 80 -7.21 61.01 0.73
N VAL A 81 -8.19 60.13 0.53
CA VAL A 81 -8.06 58.70 0.80
C VAL A 81 -8.32 57.97 -0.51
N THR A 82 -7.37 57.14 -0.91
CA THR A 82 -7.48 56.29 -2.10
C THR A 82 -7.57 54.84 -1.65
N PHE A 83 -8.67 54.19 -1.98
CA PHE A 83 -8.85 52.75 -1.82
C PHE A 83 -8.45 52.06 -3.11
N HIS A 84 -7.49 51.15 -3.04
CA HIS A 84 -7.06 50.34 -4.18
C HIS A 84 -7.76 49.00 -4.13
N VAL A 85 -8.42 48.64 -5.22
CA VAL A 85 -9.37 47.52 -5.28
C VAL A 85 -9.08 46.65 -6.51
N TYR A 86 -9.02 45.33 -6.38
CA TYR A 86 -8.81 44.42 -7.51
C TYR A 86 -10.13 43.93 -8.09
N ARG A 87 -10.43 44.28 -9.34
CA ARG A 87 -11.64 43.81 -10.03
C ARG A 87 -11.30 43.25 -11.39
N ASP A 88 -11.76 42.02 -11.67
CA ASP A 88 -11.50 41.29 -12.92
C ASP A 88 -9.99 41.22 -13.25
N GLY A 89 -9.15 41.09 -12.21
CA GLY A 89 -7.68 41.05 -12.34
C GLY A 89 -7.00 42.41 -12.52
N VAL A 90 -7.72 43.53 -12.43
CA VAL A 90 -7.18 44.89 -12.63
C VAL A 90 -7.31 45.72 -11.35
N LEU A 91 -6.19 46.35 -10.93
CA LEU A 91 -6.18 47.28 -9.79
C LEU A 91 -6.82 48.61 -10.17
N ARG A 92 -7.86 49.02 -9.44
CA ARG A 92 -8.58 50.28 -9.63
C ARG A 92 -8.53 51.14 -8.37
N PRO A 93 -8.02 52.37 -8.44
CA PRO A 93 -8.03 53.31 -7.32
C PRO A 93 -9.36 54.08 -7.25
N TYR A 94 -9.91 54.18 -6.04
CA TYR A 94 -11.08 54.99 -5.72
C TYR A 94 -10.67 56.06 -4.72
N THR A 95 -10.45 57.29 -5.22
CA THR A 95 -9.99 58.41 -4.40
C THR A 95 -11.17 59.27 -3.94
N PHE A 96 -11.32 59.37 -2.62
CA PHE A 96 -12.24 60.27 -1.96
C PHE A 96 -11.43 61.47 -1.44
N ASN A 97 -11.65 62.62 -2.07
CA ASN A 97 -11.05 63.87 -1.65
C ASN A 97 -12.04 64.59 -0.75
N SER A 98 -11.64 64.91 0.48
CA SER A 98 -12.44 65.80 1.34
C SER A 98 -11.67 67.08 1.61
N SER A 99 -12.26 68.21 1.23
CA SER A 99 -11.89 69.53 1.77
C SER A 99 -12.42 69.72 3.20
N MET A 100 -13.15 68.74 3.72
CA MET A 100 -13.82 68.74 5.02
C MET A 100 -13.07 67.78 5.94
N GLY A 101 -12.39 68.31 6.97
CA GLY A 101 -11.36 67.59 7.76
C GLY A 101 -11.73 66.21 8.32
N TRP A 102 -10.73 65.52 8.89
CA TRP A 102 -10.73 64.08 9.21
C TRP A 102 -11.97 63.46 9.87
N LYS A 103 -12.75 64.22 10.65
CA LYS A 103 -14.03 63.73 11.23
C LYS A 103 -15.10 63.43 10.17
N HIS A 104 -15.06 64.10 9.03
CA HIS A 104 -15.94 63.80 7.90
C HIS A 104 -15.44 62.58 7.14
N MET A 105 -14.13 62.49 6.91
CA MET A 105 -13.47 61.32 6.32
C MET A 105 -13.73 60.02 7.12
N LEU A 106 -13.62 60.04 8.45
CA LEU A 106 -13.97 58.87 9.26
C LEU A 106 -15.47 58.52 9.18
N ARG A 107 -16.35 59.49 8.94
CA ARG A 107 -17.78 59.23 8.69
C ARG A 107 -18.02 58.61 7.32
N GLU A 108 -17.28 59.02 6.28
CA GLU A 108 -17.32 58.35 4.97
C GLU A 108 -16.73 56.94 5.06
N LEU A 109 -15.66 56.75 5.82
CA LEU A 109 -15.13 55.42 6.13
C LEU A 109 -16.19 54.57 6.83
N ASP A 110 -16.86 55.13 7.85
CA ASP A 110 -17.95 54.44 8.55
C ASP A 110 -19.13 54.11 7.62
N ARG A 111 -19.44 54.95 6.63
CA ARG A 111 -20.45 54.65 5.58
C ARG A 111 -20.05 53.49 4.66
N ILE A 112 -18.76 53.32 4.38
CA ILE A 112 -18.23 52.18 3.61
C ILE A 112 -18.35 50.87 4.40
N LEU A 113 -18.31 50.97 5.74
CA LEU A 113 -18.23 49.84 6.66
C LEU A 113 -19.58 49.36 7.19
N VAL A 114 -20.52 50.27 7.38
CA VAL A 114 -21.87 49.93 7.82
C VAL A 114 -22.67 49.57 6.57
N ASP A 115 -22.70 48.28 6.24
CA ASP A 115 -23.49 47.69 5.15
C ASP A 115 -24.99 47.83 5.43
N ASP A 116 -25.52 49.06 5.32
CA ASP A 116 -26.95 49.31 5.37
C ASP A 116 -27.46 49.30 3.93
N GLY A 117 -27.70 48.09 3.41
CA GLY A 117 -28.05 47.79 2.01
C GLY A 117 -29.33 48.43 1.47
N ASN A 118 -29.88 49.45 2.15
CA ASN A 118 -31.10 50.17 1.78
C ASN A 118 -30.94 51.69 1.59
N GLU A 119 -29.79 52.31 1.87
CA GLU A 119 -29.55 53.71 1.46
C GLU A 119 -28.85 53.78 0.09
N ILE A 120 -29.55 54.39 -0.86
CA ILE A 120 -29.16 54.57 -2.27
C ILE A 120 -27.80 55.28 -2.35
N GLY A 121 -26.74 54.55 -2.73
CA GLY A 121 -25.39 55.11 -2.74
C GLY A 121 -24.28 54.26 -3.37
N SER A 122 -24.45 53.79 -4.61
CA SER A 122 -23.41 53.28 -5.53
C SER A 122 -22.79 51.90 -5.26
N ASP A 123 -22.87 51.02 -6.28
CA ASP A 123 -22.13 49.75 -6.41
C ASP A 123 -20.62 49.87 -6.11
N VAL A 124 -20.10 51.10 -6.16
CA VAL A 124 -18.69 51.41 -5.90
C VAL A 124 -18.29 51.09 -4.46
N TYR A 125 -19.13 51.39 -3.45
CA TYR A 125 -18.74 51.13 -2.05
C TYR A 125 -18.76 49.64 -1.71
N ARG A 126 -19.77 48.90 -2.17
CA ARG A 126 -19.81 47.42 -2.02
C ARG A 126 -18.63 46.77 -2.75
N MET A 127 -18.33 47.24 -3.96
CA MET A 127 -17.17 46.75 -4.72
C MET A 127 -15.85 47.09 -4.03
N ILE A 128 -15.69 48.28 -3.43
CA ILE A 128 -14.51 48.62 -2.61
C ILE A 128 -14.42 47.64 -1.45
N HIS A 129 -15.49 47.45 -0.68
CA HIS A 129 -15.53 46.56 0.47
C HIS A 129 -15.12 45.12 0.12
N ASP A 130 -15.71 44.55 -0.93
CA ASP A 130 -15.52 43.14 -1.28
C ASP A 130 -14.15 42.84 -1.93
N ASN A 131 -13.44 43.87 -2.40
CA ASN A 131 -12.23 43.69 -3.23
C ASN A 131 -11.04 44.58 -2.82
N LEU A 132 -11.06 45.17 -1.61
CA LEU A 132 -10.03 46.09 -1.13
C LEU A 132 -8.68 45.37 -0.92
N CYS A 133 -7.60 45.94 -1.45
CA CYS A 133 -6.25 45.42 -1.22
C CYS A 133 -5.31 46.40 -0.49
N ASP A 134 -5.47 47.72 -0.67
CA ASP A 134 -4.58 48.73 -0.11
C ASP A 134 -5.31 50.08 0.11
N ILE A 135 -4.90 50.86 1.11
CA ILE A 135 -5.41 52.20 1.39
C ILE A 135 -4.26 53.20 1.45
N THR A 136 -4.33 54.23 0.61
CA THR A 136 -3.38 55.35 0.63
C THR A 136 -4.05 56.63 1.10
N ILE A 137 -3.50 57.28 2.12
CA ILE A 137 -3.99 58.55 2.65
C ILE A 137 -2.98 59.65 2.32
N GLY A 138 -3.36 60.55 1.42
CA GLY A 138 -2.58 61.76 1.13
C GLY A 138 -3.04 62.91 2.01
N VAL A 139 -2.13 63.46 2.82
CA VAL A 139 -2.37 64.64 3.66
C VAL A 139 -1.67 65.83 3.01
N MET A 140 -2.46 66.76 2.45
CA MET A 140 -1.97 68.00 1.85
C MET A 140 -2.24 69.18 2.78
N PRO A 141 -1.21 69.84 3.34
CA PRO A 141 -1.43 71.02 4.19
C PRO A 141 -2.12 72.14 3.39
N MET A 142 -3.22 72.73 3.91
CA MET A 142 -3.84 73.88 3.24
C MET A 142 -2.91 75.10 3.38
N ARG A 143 -2.52 75.70 2.26
CA ARG A 143 -1.68 76.90 2.23
C ARG A 143 -2.32 78.04 3.03
N SER A 144 -1.71 78.40 4.16
CA SER A 144 -1.91 79.72 4.75
C SER A 144 -0.96 80.72 4.06
N GLY A 145 -1.47 81.52 3.13
CA GLY A 145 -0.80 82.75 2.69
C GLY A 145 0.37 82.60 1.70
N ARG A 146 0.52 83.63 0.87
CA ARG A 146 1.42 83.72 -0.29
C ARG A 146 2.89 83.68 0.14
N GLY A 147 3.70 82.80 -0.47
CA GLY A 147 5.16 83.03 -0.62
C GLY A 147 6.14 81.94 -0.15
N GLY A 148 5.72 80.82 0.43
CA GLY A 148 6.63 79.74 0.86
C GLY A 148 6.78 78.60 -0.15
N LYS A 149 7.97 78.00 -0.23
CA LYS A 149 8.29 76.79 -1.01
C LYS A 149 7.30 75.65 -0.71
N ARG A 150 7.09 74.73 -1.67
CA ARG A 150 6.16 73.60 -1.55
C ARG A 150 6.61 72.67 -0.42
N ASP A 151 6.05 72.84 0.77
CA ASP A 151 6.35 71.99 1.92
C ASP A 151 5.37 70.80 1.98
N TYR A 152 5.94 69.63 1.70
CA TYR A 152 5.65 68.27 2.16
C TYR A 152 4.19 67.76 2.13
N VAL A 153 3.92 66.85 1.19
CA VAL A 153 2.71 66.01 1.16
C VAL A 153 3.04 64.71 1.88
N TYR A 154 2.42 64.45 3.03
CA TYR A 154 2.61 63.18 3.72
C TYR A 154 1.67 62.13 3.13
N THR A 155 2.25 61.05 2.62
CA THR A 155 1.48 59.90 2.12
C THR A 155 1.59 58.78 3.14
N ILE A 156 0.45 58.41 3.73
CA ILE A 156 0.37 57.28 4.66
C ILE A 156 -0.18 56.09 3.89
N ARG A 157 0.56 54.98 3.86
CA ARG A 157 0.09 53.75 3.22
C ARG A 157 -0.22 52.71 4.28
N VAL A 158 -1.43 52.17 4.24
CA VAL A 158 -1.89 51.08 5.10
C VAL A 158 -2.13 49.88 4.19
N THR A 159 -1.17 48.95 4.22
CA THR A 159 -1.18 47.79 3.32
C THR A 159 -1.67 46.56 4.07
N ASN A 160 -2.66 45.85 3.50
CA ASN A 160 -3.02 44.53 3.98
C ASN A 160 -1.88 43.56 3.60
N SER A 161 -1.32 42.83 4.57
CA SER A 161 -0.15 41.97 4.33
C SER A 161 -0.45 40.78 3.41
N SER A 162 -1.73 40.45 3.18
CA SER A 162 -2.13 39.51 2.12
C SER A 162 -1.87 40.05 0.69
N GLY A 163 -1.68 41.37 0.53
CA GLY A 163 -1.42 42.06 -0.73
C GLY A 163 0.02 42.57 -0.92
N THR A 164 0.92 42.45 0.06
CA THR A 164 2.35 42.82 -0.05
C THR A 164 3.22 41.59 -0.27
N ARG A 165 3.12 41.00 -1.46
CA ARG A 165 4.04 39.96 -1.95
C ARG A 165 5.33 40.60 -2.53
N ASP A 166 6.00 41.45 -1.77
CA ASP A 166 7.15 42.20 -2.29
C ASP A 166 8.47 41.40 -2.17
N ASP A 167 9.30 41.54 -3.21
CA ASP A 167 10.70 41.14 -3.46
C ASP A 167 11.72 41.44 -2.33
N VAL A 168 11.27 41.97 -1.19
CA VAL A 168 12.08 42.40 -0.06
C VAL A 168 12.82 41.24 0.63
N CYS A 169 12.29 40.02 0.57
CA CYS A 169 12.97 38.84 1.12
C CYS A 169 14.22 38.45 0.30
N PHE A 170 14.19 38.56 -1.03
CA PHE A 170 15.30 38.16 -1.89
C PHE A 170 16.56 38.97 -1.61
N TYR A 171 16.49 40.30 -1.66
CA TYR A 171 17.70 41.10 -1.41
C TYR A 171 18.09 41.15 0.08
N ARG A 172 17.18 40.85 1.03
CA ARG A 172 17.54 40.65 2.44
C ARG A 172 18.39 39.40 2.62
N CYS A 173 18.07 38.31 1.92
CA CYS A 173 18.88 37.09 1.92
C CYS A 173 20.27 37.35 1.33
N ILE A 174 20.36 37.98 0.15
CA ILE A 174 21.66 38.31 -0.47
C ILE A 174 22.48 39.26 0.41
N ARG A 175 21.84 40.27 1.01
CA ARG A 175 22.53 41.23 1.89
C ARG A 175 23.06 40.57 3.16
N THR A 176 22.32 39.60 3.72
CA THR A 176 22.77 38.78 4.85
C THR A 176 23.96 37.90 4.47
N LEU A 177 23.91 37.28 3.29
CA LEU A 177 25.01 36.46 2.75
C LEU A 177 26.31 37.25 2.56
N LEU A 178 26.20 38.51 2.13
CA LEU A 178 27.36 39.39 1.86
C LEU A 178 27.85 40.17 3.09
N GLY A 179 27.24 39.96 4.27
CA GLY A 179 27.61 40.62 5.52
C GLY A 179 27.32 42.12 5.54
N LEU A 180 26.09 42.53 5.17
CA LEU A 180 25.57 43.92 5.18
C LEU A 180 26.37 44.96 4.36
N LYS A 181 27.35 44.55 3.54
CA LYS A 181 28.29 45.45 2.85
C LYS A 181 27.67 46.39 1.79
N TRP A 182 26.39 46.23 1.44
CA TRP A 182 25.75 46.94 0.33
C TRP A 182 24.37 47.47 0.74
N ARG A 183 24.05 48.72 0.35
CA ARG A 183 22.71 49.30 0.53
C ARG A 183 21.70 48.60 -0.38
N TYR A 184 20.45 48.49 0.09
CA TYR A 184 19.38 47.72 -0.56
C TYR A 184 19.11 48.24 -1.98
N ASP A 185 19.01 49.55 -2.11
CA ASP A 185 18.73 50.27 -3.35
C ASP A 185 19.90 50.14 -4.34
N THR A 186 21.14 50.09 -3.83
CA THR A 186 22.33 49.80 -4.65
C THR A 186 22.31 48.36 -5.17
N MET A 187 21.88 47.40 -4.35
CA MET A 187 21.72 46.00 -4.77
C MET A 187 20.59 45.87 -5.79
N ILE A 188 19.42 46.48 -5.55
CA ILE A 188 18.31 46.51 -6.50
C ILE A 188 18.78 47.09 -7.84
N THR A 189 19.42 48.27 -7.82
CA THR A 189 19.88 48.93 -9.04
C THR A 189 20.90 48.08 -9.80
N ARG A 190 21.84 47.45 -9.09
CA ARG A 190 22.88 46.62 -9.71
C ARG A 190 22.36 45.28 -10.24
N LEU A 191 21.36 44.69 -9.59
CA LEU A 191 20.80 43.39 -9.95
C LEU A 191 19.64 43.50 -10.94
N ALA A 192 18.75 44.48 -10.78
CA ALA A 192 17.56 44.67 -11.61
C ALA A 192 17.81 45.58 -12.83
N GLY A 193 18.85 46.43 -12.80
CA GLY A 193 19.07 47.48 -13.81
C GLY A 193 17.96 48.55 -13.84
N ASP A 194 17.92 49.36 -14.90
CA ASP A 194 16.95 50.46 -15.07
C ASP A 194 15.52 50.00 -15.42
N THR A 195 15.31 48.70 -15.67
CA THR A 195 14.05 48.13 -16.19
C THR A 195 13.18 47.46 -15.12
N TRP A 196 13.40 47.75 -13.84
CA TRP A 196 12.71 47.08 -12.73
C TRP A 196 11.18 47.21 -12.78
N LYS A 197 10.48 46.07 -12.75
CA LYS A 197 9.05 45.97 -12.48
C LYS A 197 8.87 45.54 -11.03
N LYS A 198 8.17 46.37 -10.24
CA LYS A 198 7.97 46.17 -8.80
C LYS A 198 7.30 44.83 -8.51
N GLY A 199 7.91 44.01 -7.64
CA GLY A 199 7.34 42.76 -7.14
C GLY A 199 7.71 41.49 -7.90
N GLU A 200 8.62 41.54 -8.88
CA GLU A 200 9.10 40.35 -9.62
C GLU A 200 10.63 40.22 -9.46
N VAL A 201 11.12 39.04 -9.03
CA VAL A 201 12.56 38.71 -9.02
C VAL A 201 12.81 37.78 -10.19
N GLU A 202 13.33 38.32 -11.27
CA GLU A 202 13.71 37.53 -12.44
C GLU A 202 15.00 36.75 -12.16
N LEU A 203 15.13 35.59 -12.81
CA LEU A 203 16.30 34.72 -12.69
C LEU A 203 17.61 35.39 -13.12
N SER A 204 17.50 36.25 -14.13
CA SER A 204 18.58 37.12 -14.60
C SER A 204 19.23 37.90 -13.44
N MET A 205 18.48 38.21 -12.39
CA MET A 205 18.95 38.95 -11.22
C MET A 205 19.73 38.06 -10.24
N ILE A 206 19.44 36.76 -10.15
CA ILE A 206 20.21 35.81 -9.35
C ILE A 206 21.58 35.58 -9.99
N ALA A 207 21.61 35.39 -11.31
CA ALA A 207 22.86 35.22 -12.07
C ALA A 207 23.76 36.44 -11.94
N ARG A 208 23.13 37.60 -12.06
CA ARG A 208 23.79 38.88 -11.88
C ARG A 208 24.28 39.08 -10.44
N ALA A 209 23.62 38.48 -9.45
CA ALA A 209 24.12 38.49 -8.07
C ALA A 209 25.34 37.58 -7.89
N GLU A 210 25.33 36.39 -8.49
CA GLU A 210 26.50 35.50 -8.48
C GLU A 210 27.71 36.15 -9.14
N GLU A 211 27.49 36.77 -10.30
CA GLU A 211 28.52 37.49 -11.06
C GLU A 211 29.04 38.71 -10.30
N ILE A 212 28.15 39.60 -9.85
CA ILE A 212 28.54 40.87 -9.21
C ILE A 212 29.20 40.64 -7.86
N PHE A 213 28.76 39.62 -7.11
CA PHE A 213 29.23 39.41 -5.74
C PHE A 213 30.21 38.25 -5.58
N GLY A 214 30.49 37.49 -6.65
CA GLY A 214 31.45 36.38 -6.62
C GLY A 214 31.03 35.24 -5.69
N ILE A 215 29.73 34.98 -5.60
CA ILE A 215 29.13 33.90 -4.80
C ILE A 215 28.45 32.91 -5.74
N ASN A 216 28.38 31.63 -5.35
CA ASN A 216 27.50 30.68 -6.03
C ASN A 216 26.26 30.46 -5.16
N ILE A 217 25.08 30.60 -5.74
CA ILE A 217 23.79 30.56 -5.05
C ILE A 217 23.05 29.32 -5.54
N LEU A 218 22.77 28.40 -4.63
CA LEU A 218 21.90 27.27 -4.91
C LEU A 218 20.51 27.54 -4.35
N VAL A 219 19.57 27.83 -5.24
CA VAL A 219 18.15 28.02 -4.87
C VAL A 219 17.44 26.68 -4.80
N LEU A 220 16.91 26.33 -3.64
CA LEU A 220 16.09 25.15 -3.42
C LEU A 220 14.61 25.51 -3.46
N TYR A 221 13.85 24.72 -4.21
CA TYR A 221 12.42 24.88 -4.42
C TYR A 221 11.60 23.94 -3.52
N ASN A 222 10.35 24.31 -3.22
CA ASN A 222 9.40 23.51 -2.44
C ASN A 222 8.56 22.50 -3.28
N LYS A 223 8.88 22.26 -4.56
CA LYS A 223 8.42 21.01 -5.21
C LYS A 223 9.35 19.87 -4.87
N ASP A 224 8.76 18.69 -4.78
CA ASP A 224 9.46 17.47 -4.45
C ASP A 224 10.71 17.29 -5.32
N PRO A 225 11.87 17.01 -4.71
CA PRO A 225 13.07 16.69 -5.46
C PRO A 225 12.79 15.47 -6.35
N VAL A 226 13.21 15.53 -7.61
CA VAL A 226 13.02 14.39 -8.51
C VAL A 226 14.24 13.48 -8.44
N VAL A 227 14.00 12.28 -7.92
CA VAL A 227 15.05 11.27 -7.78
C VAL A 227 15.17 10.47 -9.07
N TYR A 228 16.32 10.58 -9.73
CA TYR A 228 16.70 9.75 -10.87
C TYR A 228 17.82 8.82 -10.46
N PHE A 229 17.77 7.56 -10.83
CA PHE A 229 18.92 6.68 -10.66
C PHE A 229 19.92 6.95 -11.79
N VAL A 230 21.23 6.95 -11.49
CA VAL A 230 22.31 7.41 -12.40
C VAL A 230 22.32 6.70 -13.77
N ASP A 231 21.70 5.52 -13.87
CA ASP A 231 21.61 4.77 -15.13
C ASP A 231 20.23 4.89 -15.78
N LYS A 232 20.11 5.84 -16.72
CA LYS A 232 18.86 6.15 -17.46
C LYS A 232 18.44 5.06 -18.46
N THR A 233 19.26 4.02 -18.69
CA THR A 233 19.05 3.04 -19.77
C THR A 233 18.44 1.71 -19.34
N MET A 234 18.34 1.43 -18.04
CA MET A 234 17.84 0.13 -17.56
C MET A 234 16.37 0.14 -17.16
N LYS A 235 15.65 -0.91 -17.60
CA LYS A 235 14.28 -1.19 -17.14
C LYS A 235 14.29 -1.61 -15.66
N PHE A 236 13.79 -0.72 -14.79
CA PHE A 236 13.65 -0.96 -13.35
C PHE A 236 12.80 -2.18 -13.06
N GLY A 237 13.34 -3.13 -12.28
CA GLY A 237 12.65 -4.37 -11.94
C GLY A 237 12.74 -4.77 -10.47
N SER A 238 13.51 -4.05 -9.63
CA SER A 238 14.00 -4.60 -8.36
C SER A 238 14.22 -3.58 -7.24
N TYR A 239 13.88 -3.94 -6.00
CA TYR A 239 14.19 -3.17 -4.77
C TYR A 239 15.71 -2.96 -4.56
N LYS A 240 16.57 -3.82 -5.13
CA LYS A 240 18.03 -3.60 -5.12
C LYS A 240 18.48 -2.42 -5.96
N ASP A 241 17.68 -2.02 -6.95
CA ASP A 241 18.00 -0.89 -7.81
C ASP A 241 17.93 0.43 -7.00
N ILE A 242 17.21 0.42 -5.86
CA ILE A 242 17.00 1.54 -4.93
C ILE A 242 18.23 1.82 -4.04
N LYS A 243 19.13 0.85 -3.80
CA LYS A 243 20.33 1.03 -2.93
C LYS A 243 21.54 1.67 -3.65
N ARG A 244 21.44 1.99 -4.93
CA ARG A 244 22.55 2.49 -5.77
C ARG A 244 22.69 4.01 -5.72
N ASP A 245 23.75 4.52 -6.34
CA ASP A 245 23.95 5.96 -6.53
C ASP A 245 22.70 6.52 -7.23
N TYR A 246 22.05 7.47 -6.57
CA TYR A 246 20.90 8.17 -7.11
C TYR A 246 21.26 9.64 -7.25
N VAL A 247 20.84 10.18 -8.37
CA VAL A 247 20.83 11.60 -8.61
C VAL A 247 19.54 12.14 -8.00
N ILE A 248 19.67 12.91 -6.94
CA ILE A 248 18.61 13.84 -6.62
C ILE A 248 18.79 15.01 -7.57
N SER A 249 17.86 15.14 -8.49
CA SER A 249 17.78 16.32 -9.33
C SER A 249 16.67 17.19 -8.79
N TRP A 250 17.06 18.38 -8.40
CA TRP A 250 16.13 19.47 -8.22
C TRP A 250 16.25 20.39 -9.43
N ALA A 251 15.19 21.16 -9.67
CA ALA A 251 15.36 22.36 -10.48
C ALA A 251 16.10 23.36 -9.59
N CYS A 252 17.33 23.68 -9.95
CA CYS A 252 18.07 24.80 -9.38
C CYS A 252 18.34 25.80 -10.49
N TYR A 253 18.75 26.97 -10.05
CA TYR A 253 19.31 27.96 -10.92
C TYR A 253 20.82 27.99 -10.71
N ASP A 254 21.59 27.84 -11.79
CA ASP A 254 23.07 27.81 -11.78
C ASP A 254 23.72 29.10 -12.33
N GLY A 255 22.90 30.15 -12.52
CA GLY A 255 23.35 31.43 -13.03
C GLY A 255 23.29 31.59 -14.55
N THR A 256 23.04 30.54 -15.35
CA THR A 256 22.99 30.70 -16.82
C THR A 256 21.87 29.94 -17.52
N SER A 257 21.30 28.92 -16.89
CA SER A 257 20.11 28.22 -17.38
C SER A 257 19.36 27.54 -16.22
N TYR A 258 18.12 27.09 -16.45
CA TYR A 258 17.55 26.05 -15.60
C TYR A 258 18.20 24.70 -15.94
N GLY A 259 19.36 24.48 -15.35
CA GLY A 259 19.92 23.15 -15.21
C GLY A 259 19.10 22.38 -14.18
N ARG A 260 18.76 21.14 -14.49
CA ARG A 260 18.61 20.16 -13.41
C ARG A 260 20.01 19.92 -12.86
N ASP A 261 20.43 20.61 -11.79
CA ASP A 261 21.64 20.13 -11.13
C ASP A 261 21.34 18.77 -10.54
N GLU A 262 22.09 17.82 -11.08
CA GLU A 262 22.09 16.45 -10.66
C GLU A 262 23.01 16.34 -9.45
N LEU A 263 22.44 16.42 -8.23
CA LEU A 263 23.16 16.06 -7.04
C LEU A 263 23.24 14.54 -6.94
N CYS A 264 24.38 14.01 -7.35
CA CYS A 264 24.65 12.60 -7.23
C CYS A 264 24.96 12.26 -5.77
N LEU A 265 23.94 11.81 -5.03
CA LEU A 265 24.09 11.29 -3.69
C LEU A 265 24.38 9.79 -3.77
N LYS A 266 25.58 9.44 -3.30
CA LYS A 266 25.84 8.05 -2.95
C LYS A 266 25.10 7.77 -1.65
N SER A 267 24.34 6.67 -1.60
CA SER A 267 23.41 6.29 -0.52
C SER A 267 24.00 6.24 0.91
N LYS A 268 25.28 6.58 1.11
CA LYS A 268 26.00 6.54 2.38
C LYS A 268 27.02 7.66 2.65
N LYS A 269 27.24 8.65 1.76
CA LYS A 269 28.22 9.73 2.01
C LYS A 269 27.54 11.08 2.25
N MET A 270 27.79 11.68 3.41
CA MET A 270 27.41 13.08 3.68
C MET A 270 28.28 14.04 2.88
N LEU A 271 27.68 15.12 2.36
CA LEU A 271 28.42 16.22 1.73
C LEU A 271 29.19 17.04 2.79
N PRO A 272 30.39 17.58 2.49
CA PRO A 272 31.08 18.51 3.36
C PRO A 272 30.24 19.77 3.59
N ARG A 273 30.24 20.29 4.82
CA ARG A 273 29.50 21.51 5.22
C ARG A 273 30.34 22.46 6.03
N ARG A 274 29.97 23.74 5.95
CA ARG A 274 30.38 24.78 6.89
C ARG A 274 29.23 25.73 7.15
N HIS A 275 29.16 26.22 8.38
CA HIS A 275 28.28 27.33 8.76
C HIS A 275 29.09 28.62 8.66
N THR A 276 28.57 29.62 7.96
CA THR A 276 29.17 30.96 7.91
C THR A 276 28.24 31.98 8.56
N ASN A 277 28.74 33.18 8.86
CA ASN A 277 27.97 34.24 9.53
C ASN A 277 26.72 34.70 8.75
N GLY A 278 26.53 34.24 7.50
CA GLY A 278 25.41 34.64 6.63
C GLY A 278 24.51 33.50 6.10
N GLY A 279 24.77 32.22 6.42
CA GLY A 279 23.93 31.11 5.93
C GLY A 279 24.59 29.71 5.96
N MET A 280 23.93 28.72 5.35
CA MET A 280 24.47 27.36 5.16
C MET A 280 25.09 27.22 3.78
N GLU A 281 26.30 26.66 3.73
CA GLU A 281 26.99 26.35 2.47
C GLU A 281 27.15 24.84 2.27
N VAL A 282 27.02 24.40 1.02
CA VAL A 282 27.25 23.01 0.61
C VAL A 282 28.28 22.94 -0.51
N CYS A 283 29.20 21.98 -0.41
CA CYS A 283 30.15 21.72 -1.49
C CYS A 283 29.60 20.67 -2.46
N VAL A 284 29.36 21.08 -3.71
CA VAL A 284 28.89 20.20 -4.79
C VAL A 284 29.99 20.13 -5.86
N LYS A 285 30.53 18.93 -6.10
CA LYS A 285 31.61 18.67 -7.07
C LYS A 285 32.84 19.59 -6.90
N GLY A 286 33.14 20.02 -5.67
CA GLY A 286 34.29 20.89 -5.36
C GLY A 286 33.98 22.39 -5.35
N VAL A 287 32.77 22.80 -5.70
CA VAL A 287 32.30 24.20 -5.68
C VAL A 287 31.41 24.42 -4.45
N TRP A 288 31.63 25.50 -3.72
CA TRP A 288 30.81 25.87 -2.56
C TRP A 288 29.65 26.76 -2.99
N TYR A 289 28.44 26.35 -2.62
CA TYR A 289 27.19 27.07 -2.88
C TYR A 289 26.55 27.53 -1.58
N HIS A 290 26.06 28.76 -1.57
CA HIS A 290 25.17 29.28 -0.53
C HIS A 290 23.73 28.84 -0.81
N LEU A 291 23.08 28.24 0.18
CA LEU A 291 21.71 27.75 0.04
C LEU A 291 20.68 28.84 0.29
N LEU A 292 19.79 29.07 -0.67
CA LEU A 292 18.58 29.88 -0.50
C LEU A 292 17.35 28.98 -0.61
N VAL A 293 16.47 29.02 0.40
CA VAL A 293 15.23 28.22 0.43
C VAL A 293 14.05 29.18 0.48
N PHE A 294 13.13 29.07 -0.48
CA PHE A 294 11.88 29.85 -0.51
C PHE A 294 10.69 28.98 -0.05
N TYR A 295 9.79 29.55 0.77
CA TYR A 295 8.50 28.95 1.15
C TYR A 295 7.44 29.15 0.05
N ASP A 296 6.39 28.31 0.00
CA ASP A 296 5.34 28.28 -1.05
C ASP A 296 4.80 29.67 -1.42
N ASP A 297 4.61 30.54 -0.43
CA ASP A 297 3.96 31.84 -0.57
C ASP A 297 4.87 32.91 -1.21
N HIS A 298 6.20 32.68 -1.23
CA HIS A 298 7.21 33.59 -1.80
C HIS A 298 7.57 33.23 -3.26
N TYR A 299 6.98 32.17 -3.81
CA TYR A 299 7.32 31.61 -5.11
C TYR A 299 6.66 32.32 -6.29
N ASP A 300 5.48 32.92 -6.11
CA ASP A 300 4.74 33.63 -7.16
C ASP A 300 5.51 34.84 -7.75
N ILE A 301 6.63 35.22 -7.11
CA ILE A 301 7.52 36.32 -7.47
C ILE A 301 8.54 35.93 -8.58
N VAL A 302 8.70 34.63 -8.90
CA VAL A 302 9.62 34.13 -9.95
C VAL A 302 8.81 33.49 -11.09
N ARG A 303 8.48 34.27 -12.12
CA ARG A 303 7.36 33.99 -13.04
C ARG A 303 7.59 32.98 -14.18
N ASP A 304 8.81 32.50 -14.40
CA ASP A 304 9.13 31.63 -15.56
C ASP A 304 9.14 30.12 -15.26
N LEU A 305 8.56 29.68 -14.14
CA LEU A 305 8.69 28.30 -13.65
C LEU A 305 7.46 27.38 -13.80
N LEU A 306 6.42 27.78 -14.54
CA LEU A 306 5.21 26.96 -14.67
C LEU A 306 5.29 26.01 -15.88
N GLU A 307 5.84 24.81 -15.64
CA GLU A 307 5.17 23.50 -15.82
C GLU A 307 6.18 22.33 -15.77
N PRO A 308 5.85 21.22 -15.10
CA PRO A 308 6.18 19.92 -15.69
C PRO A 308 4.98 18.99 -15.73
N THR A 309 4.46 18.77 -16.94
CA THR A 309 3.32 17.90 -17.28
C THR A 309 3.74 16.47 -17.66
N PHE A 310 4.86 15.92 -17.16
CA PHE A 310 5.40 14.66 -17.70
C PHE A 310 5.99 13.67 -16.68
N CYS A 311 5.65 12.39 -16.86
CA CYS A 311 6.28 11.25 -16.19
C CYS A 311 7.78 11.14 -16.57
N GLY A 312 8.69 11.22 -15.59
CA GLY A 312 10.14 11.14 -15.82
C GLY A 312 10.65 9.83 -16.45
N ARG A 313 9.80 8.79 -16.57
CA ARG A 313 10.15 7.52 -17.23
C ARG A 313 9.81 7.49 -18.73
N CYS A 314 8.86 8.30 -19.19
CA CYS A 314 8.35 8.18 -20.56
C CYS A 314 7.85 9.48 -21.21
N GLY A 315 7.84 10.59 -20.48
CA GLY A 315 7.37 11.86 -21.02
C GLY A 315 5.86 11.96 -21.22
N SER A 316 5.05 11.01 -20.73
CA SER A 316 3.57 11.04 -20.88
C SER A 316 2.87 11.55 -19.61
N HIS A 317 1.76 12.27 -19.80
CA HIS A 317 0.85 12.77 -18.77
C HIS A 317 -0.12 11.69 -18.24
N GLU A 318 -0.24 10.54 -18.90
CA GLU A 318 -1.23 9.50 -18.58
C GLU A 318 -0.81 8.52 -17.47
N HIS A 319 0.45 8.57 -17.02
CA HIS A 319 1.02 7.59 -16.07
C HIS A 319 1.07 8.03 -14.60
N THR A 320 0.66 9.26 -14.27
CA THR A 320 0.74 9.84 -12.91
C THR A 320 -0.12 9.11 -11.88
N THR A 321 -1.22 8.49 -12.26
CA THR A 321 -2.13 7.82 -11.32
C THR A 321 -1.69 6.41 -10.90
N LYS A 322 -0.90 5.71 -11.71
CA LYS A 322 -0.52 4.29 -11.47
C LYS A 322 0.67 4.08 -10.54
N ASP A 323 1.51 5.09 -10.39
CA ASP A 323 2.73 5.00 -9.59
C ASP A 323 2.73 5.95 -8.38
N ALA A 324 1.69 6.78 -8.19
CA ALA A 324 1.59 7.77 -7.11
C ALA A 324 1.95 7.20 -5.72
N ASP A 325 1.37 6.06 -5.33
CA ASP A 325 1.63 5.44 -4.02
C ASP A 325 3.08 4.91 -3.86
N LYS A 326 3.73 4.47 -4.96
CA LYS A 326 5.15 4.06 -4.92
C LYS A 326 6.06 5.27 -4.86
N TYR A 327 5.65 6.37 -5.50
CA TYR A 327 6.34 7.64 -5.42
C TYR A 327 6.23 8.21 -4.01
N ASP A 328 5.10 8.08 -3.33
CA ASP A 328 4.92 8.60 -1.97
C ASP A 328 5.83 7.89 -0.96
N ASP A 329 5.87 6.55 -0.90
CA ASP A 329 6.78 5.84 0.03
C ASP A 329 8.27 6.16 -0.22
N ILE A 330 8.69 6.21 -1.49
CA ILE A 330 10.08 6.55 -1.89
C ILE A 330 10.38 8.02 -1.60
N LYS A 331 9.44 8.91 -1.89
CA LYS A 331 9.52 10.35 -1.62
C LYS A 331 9.68 10.60 -0.14
N TYR A 332 8.90 9.94 0.73
CA TYR A 332 9.03 10.09 2.18
C TYR A 332 10.35 9.53 2.72
N GLU A 333 10.86 8.42 2.19
CA GLU A 333 12.17 7.88 2.59
C GLU A 333 13.33 8.78 2.14
N CYS A 334 13.23 9.36 0.94
CA CYS A 334 14.19 10.33 0.41
C CYS A 334 14.15 11.65 1.19
N ILE A 335 12.97 12.20 1.52
CA ILE A 335 12.81 13.38 2.36
C ILE A 335 13.36 13.13 3.76
N ALA A 336 13.05 12.00 4.39
CA ALA A 336 13.59 11.65 5.71
C ALA A 336 15.13 11.54 5.70
N THR A 337 15.71 11.03 4.61
CA THR A 337 17.16 10.98 4.41
C THR A 337 17.73 12.37 4.18
N LEU A 338 17.05 13.22 3.40
CA LEU A 338 17.45 14.59 3.14
C LEU A 338 17.42 15.43 4.42
N SER A 339 16.37 15.35 5.23
CA SER A 339 16.25 16.08 6.51
C SER A 339 17.38 15.70 7.49
N LYS A 340 17.72 14.40 7.56
CA LYS A 340 18.90 13.92 8.31
C LYS A 340 20.20 14.45 7.75
N VAL A 341 20.28 14.56 6.41
CA VAL A 341 21.42 15.17 5.73
C VAL A 341 21.42 16.64 6.12
N VAL A 342 20.55 17.53 5.64
CA VAL A 342 20.66 19.00 5.80
C VAL A 342 20.69 19.53 7.24
N GLY A 343 20.37 18.72 8.26
CA GLY A 343 20.41 19.14 9.66
C GLY A 343 19.36 20.22 9.98
N MET A 344 18.43 20.44 9.05
CA MET A 344 17.34 21.37 9.22
C MET A 344 16.12 20.60 9.72
N ARG A 345 15.41 21.19 10.68
CA ARG A 345 13.97 20.94 10.88
C ARG A 345 13.17 21.61 9.75
N ILE A 346 13.57 21.43 8.49
CA ILE A 346 12.75 21.87 7.37
C ILE A 346 11.52 20.98 7.39
N LEU A 347 10.39 21.64 7.64
CA LEU A 347 9.01 21.18 7.54
C LEU A 347 8.60 20.16 8.61
N ASP A 348 7.52 20.48 9.32
CA ASP A 348 6.63 19.53 10.02
C ASP A 348 5.95 18.53 9.04
N LEU A 349 6.62 18.20 7.93
CA LEU A 349 6.35 17.04 7.11
C LEU A 349 7.01 15.85 7.80
N SER A 350 6.53 15.49 9.00
CA SER A 350 6.68 14.12 9.44
C SER A 350 6.13 13.23 8.32
N ALA A 351 6.85 12.16 7.97
CA ALA A 351 6.25 11.14 7.10
C ALA A 351 4.86 10.84 7.67
N PRO A 352 3.79 10.83 6.85
CA PRO A 352 2.43 10.75 7.36
C PRO A 352 2.35 9.63 8.37
N ASP A 353 1.84 9.94 9.56
CA ASP A 353 1.81 8.99 10.65
C ASP A 353 1.19 7.67 10.14
N ARG A 354 2.00 6.60 10.21
CA ARG A 354 1.54 5.26 9.85
C ARG A 354 0.79 4.73 11.04
N LEU A 355 -0.52 4.60 10.89
CA LEU A 355 -1.39 4.02 11.90
C LEU A 355 -1.64 2.55 11.55
N TYR A 356 -1.42 1.67 12.52
CA TYR A 356 -1.79 0.26 12.42
C TYR A 356 -3.10 0.08 13.19
N VAL A 357 -4.17 -0.19 12.46
CA VAL A 357 -5.52 -0.32 13.01
C VAL A 357 -5.90 -1.78 12.98
N PHE A 358 -5.86 -2.43 14.14
CA PHE A 358 -6.35 -3.79 14.33
C PHE A 358 -7.85 -3.72 14.56
N PHE A 359 -8.63 -4.58 13.92
CA PHE A 359 -10.09 -4.56 14.06
C PHE A 359 -10.69 -5.93 13.76
N ASP A 360 -11.90 -6.13 14.27
CA ASP A 360 -12.71 -7.32 14.03
C ASP A 360 -14.20 -6.96 14.01
N PHE A 361 -14.99 -7.70 13.23
CA PHE A 361 -16.44 -7.49 13.10
C PHE A 361 -17.22 -8.67 13.66
N GLU A 362 -18.22 -8.38 14.48
CA GLU A 362 -19.27 -9.35 14.80
C GLU A 362 -20.50 -9.15 13.93
N THR A 363 -21.08 -10.29 13.50
CA THR A 363 -22.16 -10.30 12.50
C THR A 363 -23.25 -11.29 12.84
N PHE A 364 -24.44 -11.05 12.32
CA PHE A 364 -25.53 -12.02 12.26
C PHE A 364 -25.99 -12.23 10.81
N MET A 365 -26.69 -13.32 10.55
CA MET A 365 -27.29 -13.63 9.25
C MET A 365 -28.78 -13.25 9.23
N HIS A 366 -29.19 -12.51 8.20
CA HIS A 366 -30.59 -12.20 7.93
C HIS A 366 -30.84 -12.18 6.41
N GLY A 367 -31.82 -12.97 5.96
CA GLY A 367 -32.14 -13.11 4.53
C GLY A 367 -30.97 -13.64 3.69
N GLY A 368 -30.16 -14.55 4.24
CA GLY A 368 -28.97 -15.09 3.58
C GLY A 368 -27.81 -14.10 3.42
N LYS A 369 -27.89 -12.92 4.05
CA LYS A 369 -26.85 -11.89 4.05
C LYS A 369 -26.29 -11.70 5.45
N LEU A 370 -25.00 -11.39 5.52
CA LEU A 370 -24.32 -11.05 6.77
C LEU A 370 -24.46 -9.55 7.05
N HIS A 371 -24.77 -9.21 8.30
CA HIS A 371 -24.93 -7.84 8.76
C HIS A 371 -24.02 -7.61 9.97
N PRO A 372 -23.08 -6.65 9.89
CA PRO A 372 -22.25 -6.31 11.04
C PRO A 372 -23.07 -5.50 12.04
N TYR A 373 -23.00 -5.89 13.31
CA TYR A 373 -23.67 -5.19 14.41
C TYR A 373 -22.69 -4.60 15.42
N LEU A 374 -21.43 -5.04 15.38
CA LEU A 374 -20.35 -4.54 16.21
C LEU A 374 -19.05 -4.53 15.39
N VAL A 375 -18.23 -3.52 15.63
CA VAL A 375 -16.81 -3.52 15.25
C VAL A 375 -16.01 -3.01 16.42
N SER A 376 -15.02 -3.78 16.85
CA SER A 376 -14.03 -3.34 17.84
C SER A 376 -12.72 -3.03 17.14
N TYR A 377 -11.95 -2.10 17.67
CA TYR A 377 -10.69 -1.67 17.07
C TYR A 377 -9.65 -1.22 18.10
N LEU A 378 -8.38 -1.31 17.69
CA LEU A 378 -7.19 -0.89 18.42
C LEU A 378 -6.23 -0.21 17.44
N ILE A 379 -5.87 1.04 17.70
CA ILE A 379 -4.99 1.85 16.86
C ILE A 379 -3.64 1.97 17.54
N HIS A 380 -2.60 1.55 16.83
CA HIS A 380 -1.21 1.76 17.22
C HIS A 380 -0.52 2.76 16.29
N ASP A 381 0.35 3.59 16.84
CA ASP A 381 1.20 4.48 16.06
C ASP A 381 2.42 3.75 15.43
N GLY A 382 3.26 4.49 14.71
CA GLY A 382 4.51 3.99 14.14
C GLY A 382 5.50 3.42 15.18
N THR A 383 5.38 3.83 16.45
CA THR A 383 6.21 3.37 17.57
C THR A 383 5.65 2.14 18.29
N LYS A 384 4.52 1.58 17.80
CA LYS A 384 3.78 0.46 18.39
C LYS A 384 3.09 0.79 19.72
N LYS A 385 2.91 2.07 20.03
CA LYS A 385 2.12 2.48 21.19
C LYS A 385 0.65 2.53 20.82
N SER A 386 -0.19 1.99 21.69
CA SER A 386 -1.64 2.17 21.55
C SER A 386 -1.98 3.64 21.75
N VAL A 387 -2.70 4.21 20.78
CA VAL A 387 -3.14 5.61 20.80
C VAL A 387 -4.66 5.73 20.91
N ALA A 388 -5.41 4.70 20.53
CA ALA A 388 -6.86 4.64 20.70
C ALA A 388 -7.37 3.21 20.63
N SER A 389 -8.49 2.94 21.28
CA SER A 389 -9.27 1.72 21.15
C SER A 389 -10.74 2.03 21.40
N GLY A 390 -11.64 1.22 20.85
CA GLY A 390 -13.06 1.36 21.12
C GLY A 390 -13.89 0.43 20.26
N SER A 391 -15.22 0.61 20.32
CA SER A 391 -16.15 -0.17 19.54
C SER A 391 -17.30 0.69 19.01
N PHE A 392 -17.83 0.32 17.84
CA PHE A 392 -19.07 0.92 17.30
C PHE A 392 -20.16 -0.13 17.22
N TRP A 393 -21.32 0.19 17.80
CA TRP A 393 -22.49 -0.67 17.82
C TRP A 393 -23.57 -0.27 16.81
N GLY A 394 -24.36 -1.28 16.44
CA GLY A 394 -25.59 -1.17 15.67
C GLY A 394 -25.41 -1.03 14.16
N PRO A 395 -26.51 -0.84 13.42
CA PRO A 395 -26.49 -0.69 11.98
C PRO A 395 -25.55 0.43 11.54
N GLY A 396 -24.72 0.14 10.54
CA GLY A 396 -23.74 1.08 10.01
C GLY A 396 -22.51 1.27 10.89
N CYS A 397 -22.25 0.39 11.87
CA CYS A 397 -21.02 0.40 12.69
C CYS A 397 -19.75 0.48 11.83
N SER A 398 -19.69 -0.26 10.72
CA SER A 398 -18.59 -0.24 9.76
C SER A 398 -18.39 1.13 9.10
N THR A 399 -19.47 1.86 8.79
CA THR A 399 -19.40 3.21 8.22
C THR A 399 -18.98 4.24 9.28
N LYS A 400 -19.48 4.13 10.51
CA LYS A 400 -19.05 5.00 11.63
C LYS A 400 -17.56 4.81 11.93
N PHE A 401 -17.11 3.56 11.97
CA PHE A 401 -15.71 3.19 12.16
C PHE A 401 -14.79 3.81 11.08
N LEU A 402 -15.14 3.65 9.80
CA LEU A 402 -14.34 4.25 8.72
C LEU A 402 -14.40 5.77 8.70
N ARG A 403 -15.53 6.37 9.08
CA ARG A 403 -15.65 7.81 9.20
C ARG A 403 -14.70 8.35 10.28
N MET A 404 -14.74 7.78 11.47
CA MET A 404 -13.79 8.10 12.55
C MET A 404 -12.33 8.00 12.06
N LEU A 405 -11.97 6.90 11.38
CA LEU A 405 -10.60 6.74 10.87
C LEU A 405 -10.20 7.74 9.80
N THR A 406 -11.15 8.28 9.03
CA THR A 406 -10.84 9.18 7.90
C THR A 406 -10.96 10.65 8.29
N GLU A 407 -11.81 10.99 9.25
CA GLU A 407 -12.05 12.35 9.75
C GLU A 407 -11.13 12.69 10.94
N ASP A 408 -11.00 11.77 11.90
CA ASP A 408 -10.31 12.06 13.17
C ASP A 408 -8.80 11.76 13.11
N TYR A 409 -8.37 10.94 12.15
CA TYR A 409 -6.98 10.50 12.03
C TYR A 409 -6.39 10.88 10.66
N GLY A 410 -5.28 11.60 10.67
CA GLY A 410 -4.45 11.85 9.48
C GLY A 410 -3.65 10.63 9.02
N GLY A 411 -2.90 10.77 7.93
CA GLY A 411 -1.89 9.78 7.52
C GLY A 411 -2.41 8.49 6.86
N ILE A 412 -1.53 7.49 6.77
CA ILE A 412 -1.79 6.19 6.12
C ILE A 412 -2.23 5.18 7.18
N LYS A 413 -3.41 4.58 6.99
CA LYS A 413 -4.03 3.62 7.90
C LYS A 413 -3.93 2.21 7.33
N TYR A 414 -3.20 1.34 8.03
CA TYR A 414 -3.15 -0.08 7.76
C TYR A 414 -4.22 -0.80 8.59
N LEU A 415 -5.36 -1.09 7.96
CA LEU A 415 -6.44 -1.88 8.52
C LEU A 415 -6.05 -3.36 8.54
N ILE A 416 -5.67 -3.88 9.70
CA ILE A 416 -5.22 -5.26 9.92
C ILE A 416 -6.37 -6.06 10.53
N SER A 417 -6.80 -7.10 9.83
CA SER A 417 -7.86 -8.04 10.25
C SER A 417 -7.32 -9.47 10.29
N TYR A 418 -8.10 -10.39 10.85
CA TYR A 418 -7.82 -11.82 10.80
C TYR A 418 -8.89 -12.55 9.98
N ASN A 419 -8.49 -13.08 8.82
CA ASN A 419 -9.39 -13.63 7.78
C ASN A 419 -10.28 -12.58 7.11
N GLY A 420 -9.95 -11.30 7.25
CA GLY A 420 -10.73 -10.23 6.63
C GLY A 420 -10.73 -10.24 5.12
N ALA A 421 -9.75 -10.88 4.46
CA ALA A 421 -9.80 -11.02 3.01
C ALA A 421 -11.00 -11.85 2.54
N SER A 422 -11.48 -12.79 3.35
CA SER A 422 -12.66 -13.60 3.03
C SER A 422 -13.96 -12.99 3.55
N PHE A 423 -13.88 -11.97 4.43
CA PHE A 423 -14.99 -11.52 5.26
C PHE A 423 -14.97 -10.01 5.49
N ASP A 424 -14.21 -9.50 6.47
CA ASP A 424 -14.23 -8.11 6.94
C ASP A 424 -14.04 -7.05 5.85
N ASN A 425 -13.14 -7.33 4.89
CA ASN A 425 -12.81 -6.40 3.82
C ASN A 425 -14.02 -6.10 2.93
N TYR A 426 -15.04 -6.97 2.87
CA TYR A 426 -16.29 -6.67 2.18
C TYR A 426 -17.11 -5.60 2.90
N PHE A 427 -17.13 -5.59 4.24
CA PHE A 427 -17.80 -4.54 5.01
C PHE A 427 -17.07 -3.20 4.91
N ILE A 428 -15.73 -3.24 4.92
CA ILE A 428 -14.90 -2.05 4.66
C ILE A 428 -15.18 -1.52 3.26
N MET A 429 -15.16 -2.38 2.24
CA MET A 429 -15.42 -1.99 0.85
C MET A 429 -16.80 -1.35 0.70
N ARG A 430 -17.84 -1.97 1.28
CA ARG A 430 -19.22 -1.44 1.29
C ARG A 430 -19.31 -0.07 1.95
N SER A 431 -18.58 0.13 3.04
CA SER A 431 -18.57 1.40 3.79
C SER A 431 -17.81 2.50 3.06
N LEU A 432 -16.65 2.19 2.46
CA LEU A 432 -15.95 3.14 1.59
C LEU A 432 -16.83 3.57 0.40
N MET A 433 -17.54 2.61 -0.19
CA MET A 433 -18.47 2.88 -1.28
C MET A 433 -19.66 3.71 -0.86
N SER A 434 -20.22 3.53 0.34
CA SER A 434 -21.33 4.37 0.85
C SER A 434 -20.88 5.80 1.16
N MET A 435 -19.61 5.97 1.55
CA MET A 435 -18.97 7.27 1.74
C MET A 435 -18.48 7.92 0.44
N ASN A 436 -18.79 7.35 -0.73
CA ASN A 436 -18.31 7.79 -2.04
C ASN A 436 -16.77 7.90 -2.15
N VAL A 437 -16.04 7.11 -1.37
CA VAL A 437 -14.58 7.02 -1.46
C VAL A 437 -14.23 6.12 -2.65
N PRO A 438 -13.46 6.61 -3.64
CA PRO A 438 -13.03 5.79 -4.76
C PRO A 438 -12.03 4.72 -4.30
N LEU A 439 -12.21 3.49 -4.77
CA LEU A 439 -11.24 2.42 -4.58
C LEU A 439 -10.20 2.48 -5.70
N SER A 440 -8.93 2.30 -5.37
CA SER A 440 -7.89 2.13 -6.38
C SER A 440 -7.99 0.70 -6.94
N SER A 441 -8.47 0.56 -8.17
CA SER A 441 -8.55 -0.73 -8.87
C SER A 441 -7.16 -1.35 -9.10
N ASP A 442 -6.13 -0.52 -9.30
CA ASP A 442 -4.77 -0.98 -9.56
C ASP A 442 -4.07 -1.50 -8.29
N ASN A 443 -4.49 -1.03 -7.10
CA ASN A 443 -3.89 -1.41 -5.82
C ASN A 443 -4.79 -2.31 -4.95
N THR A 444 -6.03 -2.53 -5.37
CA THR A 444 -6.93 -3.50 -4.73
C THR A 444 -6.77 -4.86 -5.42
N ILE A 445 -6.54 -5.91 -4.64
CA ILE A 445 -6.27 -7.26 -5.12
C ILE A 445 -7.44 -8.15 -4.72
N MET A 446 -8.26 -8.53 -5.69
CA MET A 446 -9.28 -9.56 -5.52
C MET A 446 -8.79 -10.87 -6.12
N PHE A 447 -9.02 -11.98 -5.41
CA PHE A 447 -8.60 -13.33 -5.81
C PHE A 447 -9.55 -14.38 -5.26
N HIS A 448 -10.20 -15.18 -6.13
CA HIS A 448 -11.12 -16.26 -5.73
C HIS A 448 -12.18 -15.82 -4.69
N ASN A 449 -12.87 -14.70 -4.96
CA ASN A 449 -13.85 -14.11 -4.03
C ASN A 449 -13.24 -13.72 -2.67
N LYS A 450 -11.97 -13.32 -2.65
CA LYS A 450 -11.32 -12.70 -1.51
C LYS A 450 -10.78 -11.34 -1.89
N ILE A 451 -10.94 -10.34 -1.02
CA ILE A 451 -10.30 -9.02 -1.15
C ILE A 451 -8.98 -9.10 -0.36
N LEU A 452 -7.90 -9.57 -0.99
CA LEU A 452 -6.60 -9.78 -0.33
C LEU A 452 -5.96 -8.46 0.15
N ARG A 453 -6.25 -7.37 -0.56
CA ARG A 453 -5.80 -6.01 -0.22
C ARG A 453 -6.77 -5.04 -0.86
N MET A 454 -7.08 -3.95 -0.17
CA MET A 454 -7.81 -2.81 -0.71
C MET A 454 -7.03 -1.54 -0.42
N CYS A 455 -7.04 -0.59 -1.35
CA CYS A 455 -6.42 0.71 -1.19
C CYS A 455 -7.42 1.82 -1.55
N ALA A 456 -7.65 2.76 -0.64
CA ALA A 456 -8.57 3.88 -0.84
C ALA A 456 -8.24 5.06 0.09
N LYS A 457 -7.93 6.25 -0.44
CA LYS A 457 -7.65 7.49 0.34
C LYS A 457 -6.77 7.25 1.60
N GLY A 458 -5.61 6.63 1.42
CA GLY A 458 -4.68 6.35 2.54
C GLY A 458 -5.10 5.20 3.46
N VAL A 459 -6.22 4.52 3.20
CA VAL A 459 -6.63 3.28 3.88
C VAL A 459 -6.12 2.09 3.07
N ILE A 460 -5.38 1.20 3.73
CA ILE A 460 -4.84 -0.03 3.15
C ILE A 460 -5.28 -1.21 4.01
N THR A 461 -6.06 -2.15 3.45
CA THR A 461 -6.42 -3.37 4.18
C THR A 461 -5.36 -4.46 4.05
N TRP A 462 -5.20 -5.25 5.11
CA TRP A 462 -4.27 -6.35 5.19
C TRP A 462 -4.81 -7.46 6.10
N ASP A 463 -4.56 -8.72 5.74
CA ASP A 463 -5.13 -9.89 6.43
C ASP A 463 -4.02 -10.82 6.95
N LEU A 464 -3.90 -10.92 8.27
CA LEU A 464 -2.88 -11.74 8.93
C LEU A 464 -3.11 -13.24 8.73
N CYS A 465 -4.34 -13.68 8.51
CA CYS A 465 -4.65 -15.07 8.20
C CYS A 465 -3.99 -15.53 6.89
N GLN A 466 -3.66 -14.60 5.98
CA GLN A 466 -2.88 -14.91 4.78
C GLN A 466 -1.42 -15.28 5.06
N TYR A 467 -0.95 -15.11 6.30
CA TYR A 467 0.37 -15.46 6.78
C TYR A 467 0.39 -16.66 7.74
N THR A 468 -0.68 -16.89 8.50
CA THR A 468 -0.78 -18.03 9.44
C THR A 468 -1.48 -19.24 8.84
N LYS A 469 -2.49 -19.03 7.98
CA LYS A 469 -3.33 -20.07 7.34
C LYS A 469 -4.04 -21.00 8.35
N SER A 470 -4.41 -20.48 9.51
CA SER A 470 -5.18 -21.18 10.57
C SER A 470 -6.24 -20.24 11.17
N SER A 471 -7.07 -20.73 12.10
CA SER A 471 -7.92 -19.85 12.92
C SER A 471 -7.09 -18.95 13.85
N LEU A 472 -7.68 -17.87 14.37
CA LEU A 472 -6.97 -16.95 15.29
C LEU A 472 -6.59 -17.68 16.57
N LYS A 473 -7.49 -18.50 17.14
CA LYS A 473 -7.22 -19.36 18.31
C LYS A 473 -6.00 -20.26 18.06
N GLU A 474 -6.06 -21.08 17.02
CA GLU A 474 -4.95 -21.98 16.66
C GLU A 474 -3.65 -21.23 16.39
N ALA A 475 -3.72 -20.01 15.83
CA ALA A 475 -2.53 -19.17 15.64
C ALA A 475 -2.02 -18.63 16.97
N CYS A 476 -2.85 -18.08 17.84
CA CYS A 476 -2.42 -17.62 19.16
C CYS A 476 -1.80 -18.77 19.98
N ASP A 477 -2.44 -19.94 20.00
CA ASP A 477 -1.92 -21.14 20.65
C ASP A 477 -0.58 -21.57 20.03
N ALA A 478 -0.50 -21.60 18.69
CA ALA A 478 0.72 -21.96 17.98
C ALA A 478 1.84 -20.94 18.15
N TYR A 479 1.52 -19.68 18.46
CA TYR A 479 2.45 -18.56 18.59
C TYR A 479 2.73 -18.19 20.07
N GLY A 480 2.17 -18.93 21.03
CA GLY A 480 2.36 -18.72 22.46
C GLY A 480 1.85 -17.35 22.94
N ILE A 481 0.79 -16.83 22.33
CA ILE A 481 0.18 -15.56 22.73
C ILE A 481 -0.72 -15.86 23.94
N GLY A 482 -0.22 -15.50 25.13
CA GLY A 482 -0.59 -16.06 26.43
C GLY A 482 -2.00 -15.84 27.00
N ASP A 483 -2.95 -15.35 26.20
CA ASP A 483 -4.35 -15.25 26.63
C ASP A 483 -5.18 -16.27 25.85
N THR A 484 -5.93 -17.13 26.54
CA THR A 484 -6.86 -18.05 25.88
C THR A 484 -7.94 -17.22 25.20
N LYS A 485 -8.14 -17.45 23.89
CA LYS A 485 -9.23 -16.82 23.14
C LYS A 485 -10.55 -17.06 23.91
N LEU A 486 -11.29 -15.99 24.18
CA LEU A 486 -12.64 -16.12 24.73
C LEU A 486 -13.50 -16.93 23.74
N GLU A 487 -14.52 -17.60 24.26
CA GLU A 487 -15.50 -18.34 23.46
C GLU A 487 -16.82 -17.60 23.47
N MET A 488 -17.55 -17.69 22.37
CA MET A 488 -18.84 -17.03 22.18
C MET A 488 -19.75 -17.95 21.38
N ASP A 489 -21.00 -18.07 21.84
CA ASP A 489 -22.02 -18.84 21.13
C ASP A 489 -22.69 -17.96 20.07
N HIS A 490 -22.21 -18.08 18.83
CA HIS A 490 -22.77 -17.36 17.70
C HIS A 490 -24.18 -17.83 17.33
N ASP A 491 -24.57 -19.06 17.69
CA ASP A 491 -25.92 -19.58 17.42
C ASP A 491 -26.92 -18.94 18.39
N GLU A 492 -26.55 -18.78 19.67
CA GLU A 492 -27.36 -18.03 20.64
C GLU A 492 -27.58 -16.57 20.20
N ILE A 493 -26.52 -15.89 19.74
CA ILE A 493 -26.64 -14.52 19.20
C ILE A 493 -27.59 -14.48 18.00
N GLN A 494 -27.47 -15.46 17.09
CA GLN A 494 -28.34 -15.57 15.92
C GLN A 494 -29.81 -15.77 16.31
N GLU A 495 -30.08 -16.57 17.35
CA GLU A 495 -31.42 -16.79 17.92
C GLU A 495 -31.99 -15.53 18.57
N ILE A 496 -31.17 -14.77 19.31
CA ILE A 496 -31.58 -13.50 19.92
C ILE A 496 -32.00 -12.49 18.85
N PHE A 497 -31.22 -12.34 17.77
CA PHE A 497 -31.60 -11.48 16.65
C PHE A 497 -32.89 -11.97 15.97
N ALA A 498 -33.06 -13.28 15.79
CA ALA A 498 -34.27 -13.84 15.19
C ALA A 498 -35.52 -13.58 16.07
N LYS A 499 -35.42 -13.79 17.40
CA LYS A 499 -36.50 -13.57 18.37
C LYS A 499 -36.98 -12.12 18.41
N HIS A 500 -36.08 -11.18 18.16
CA HIS A 500 -36.38 -9.74 18.15
C HIS A 500 -36.66 -9.21 16.74
N ASN A 501 -36.98 -10.07 15.76
CA ASN A 501 -37.23 -9.68 14.37
C ASN A 501 -36.11 -8.82 13.76
N TYR A 502 -34.87 -9.05 14.18
CA TYR A 502 -33.68 -8.32 13.75
C TYR A 502 -33.74 -6.81 14.03
N MET A 503 -34.50 -6.41 15.05
CA MET A 503 -34.66 -5.02 15.49
C MET A 503 -33.55 -4.59 16.46
N LEU A 504 -33.43 -3.27 16.68
CA LEU A 504 -32.38 -2.67 17.51
C LEU A 504 -32.38 -3.12 18.97
N ASN A 505 -33.53 -3.50 19.52
CA ASN A 505 -33.65 -4.03 20.89
C ASN A 505 -32.91 -5.36 21.10
N ALA A 506 -32.59 -6.11 20.03
CA ALA A 506 -31.69 -7.26 20.13
C ALA A 506 -30.29 -6.86 20.62
N LEU A 507 -29.83 -5.64 20.28
CA LEU A 507 -28.49 -5.18 20.61
C LEU A 507 -28.29 -4.98 22.11
N ASP A 508 -29.34 -4.60 22.84
CA ASP A 508 -29.25 -4.41 24.29
C ASP A 508 -28.98 -5.75 24.97
N VAL A 509 -29.70 -6.81 24.57
CA VAL A 509 -29.50 -8.17 25.07
C VAL A 509 -28.11 -8.70 24.68
N VAL A 510 -27.71 -8.53 23.42
CA VAL A 510 -26.39 -8.99 22.93
C VAL A 510 -25.25 -8.25 23.62
N ARG A 511 -25.43 -6.97 23.97
CA ARG A 511 -24.43 -6.21 24.72
C ARG A 511 -24.26 -6.76 26.14
N GLU A 512 -25.33 -7.18 26.81
CA GLU A 512 -25.27 -7.80 28.14
C GLU A 512 -24.54 -9.15 28.16
N MET A 513 -24.37 -9.81 27.01
CA MET A 513 -23.64 -11.08 26.88
C MET A 513 -22.10 -10.93 26.86
N GLY A 514 -21.57 -9.70 26.93
CA GLY A 514 -20.12 -9.47 26.92
C GLY A 514 -19.44 -9.59 25.55
N VAL A 515 -20.20 -9.37 24.47
CA VAL A 515 -19.71 -9.51 23.09
C VAL A 515 -18.65 -8.46 22.72
N GLU A 516 -18.72 -7.26 23.32
CA GLU A 516 -17.69 -6.24 23.09
C GLU A 516 -16.36 -6.61 23.73
N GLU A 517 -16.38 -7.19 24.93
CA GLU A 517 -15.21 -7.72 25.62
C GLU A 517 -14.59 -8.86 24.82
N TYR A 518 -15.41 -9.76 24.27
CA TYR A 518 -14.98 -10.81 23.35
C TYR A 518 -14.28 -10.24 22.12
N CYS A 519 -14.94 -9.34 21.39
CA CYS A 519 -14.44 -8.81 20.13
C CYS A 519 -13.17 -7.97 20.34
N MET A 520 -13.14 -7.15 21.40
CA MET A 520 -11.94 -6.40 21.78
C MET A 520 -10.77 -7.33 22.17
N HIS A 521 -11.04 -8.43 22.87
CA HIS A 521 -10.01 -9.42 23.17
C HIS A 521 -9.41 -10.02 21.89
N ASP A 522 -10.23 -10.33 20.88
CA ASP A 522 -9.76 -10.81 19.58
C ASP A 522 -8.86 -9.79 18.87
N VAL A 523 -9.24 -8.51 18.89
CA VAL A 523 -8.44 -7.40 18.35
C VAL A 523 -7.09 -7.28 19.07
N VAL A 524 -7.07 -7.42 20.40
CA VAL A 524 -5.83 -7.40 21.19
C VAL A 524 -4.94 -8.59 20.84
N LEU A 525 -5.49 -9.80 20.77
CA LEU A 525 -4.77 -11.01 20.35
C LEU A 525 -4.18 -10.88 18.95
N LEU A 526 -4.97 -10.37 18.00
CA LEU A 526 -4.56 -10.07 16.63
C LEU A 526 -3.35 -9.12 16.61
N SER A 527 -3.38 -8.04 17.41
CA SER A 527 -2.26 -7.09 17.47
C SER A 527 -0.98 -7.73 17.99
N LYS A 528 -1.06 -8.53 19.07
CA LYS A 528 0.07 -9.26 19.65
C LYS A 528 0.66 -10.24 18.62
N LEU A 529 -0.21 -11.03 17.99
CA LEU A 529 0.16 -12.02 16.98
C LEU A 529 0.83 -11.36 15.77
N TYR A 530 0.31 -10.23 15.29
CA TYR A 530 0.88 -9.46 14.17
C TYR A 530 2.34 -9.07 14.44
N TYR A 531 2.65 -8.50 15.60
CA TYR A 531 4.01 -8.07 15.90
C TYR A 531 4.99 -9.24 16.07
N VAL A 532 4.53 -10.37 16.62
CA VAL A 532 5.34 -11.59 16.69
C VAL A 532 5.66 -12.08 15.29
N ILE A 533 4.66 -12.26 14.43
CA ILE A 533 4.86 -12.71 13.03
C ILE A 533 5.76 -11.75 12.27
N ARG A 534 5.54 -10.44 12.41
CA ARG A 534 6.36 -9.40 11.77
C ARG A 534 7.83 -9.52 12.17
N ARG A 535 8.11 -9.71 13.46
CA ARG A 535 9.48 -9.85 13.97
C ARG A 535 10.15 -11.11 13.43
N GLU A 536 9.47 -12.26 13.49
CA GLU A 536 10.03 -13.53 13.01
C GLU A 536 10.32 -13.46 11.50
N LEU A 537 9.39 -12.94 10.70
CA LEU A 537 9.57 -12.81 9.25
C LEU A 537 10.65 -11.79 8.87
N ALA A 538 10.75 -10.67 9.59
CA ALA A 538 11.81 -9.69 9.38
C ALA A 538 13.19 -10.29 9.67
N THR A 539 13.30 -11.14 10.69
CA THR A 539 14.56 -11.82 11.04
C THR A 539 14.99 -12.81 9.95
N ILE A 540 14.04 -13.43 9.25
CA ILE A 540 14.33 -14.41 8.20
C ILE A 540 14.67 -13.75 6.86
N ALA A 541 13.96 -12.70 6.46
CA ALA A 541 14.02 -12.19 5.08
C ALA A 541 14.39 -10.71 4.93
N ASP A 542 14.41 -9.93 6.02
CA ASP A 542 14.61 -8.47 5.99
C ASP A 542 13.65 -7.75 5.00
N ILE A 543 12.39 -8.19 4.99
CA ILE A 543 11.30 -7.62 4.17
C ILE A 543 10.17 -7.21 5.09
N ASP A 544 9.61 -6.02 4.88
CA ASP A 544 8.41 -5.59 5.58
C ASP A 544 7.20 -6.42 5.12
N ILE A 545 6.54 -7.10 6.06
CA ILE A 545 5.43 -8.01 5.77
C ILE A 545 4.24 -7.27 5.13
N MET A 546 4.07 -5.98 5.44
CA MET A 546 2.99 -5.15 4.90
C MET A 546 3.17 -4.84 3.41
N SER A 547 4.39 -4.95 2.89
CA SER A 547 4.67 -4.76 1.47
C SER A 547 4.08 -5.88 0.58
N LYS A 548 3.58 -6.97 1.20
CA LYS A 548 3.06 -8.15 0.50
C LYS A 548 1.73 -8.60 1.13
N PRO A 549 0.69 -8.86 0.32
CA PRO A 549 -0.63 -9.25 0.85
C PRO A 549 -0.69 -10.70 1.35
N THR A 550 0.25 -11.56 0.94
CA THR A 550 0.25 -12.99 1.28
C THR A 550 1.65 -13.52 1.54
N ILE A 551 1.77 -14.58 2.35
CA ILE A 551 3.04 -15.28 2.57
C ILE A 551 3.67 -15.76 1.26
N SER A 552 2.87 -16.22 0.29
CA SER A 552 3.36 -16.67 -1.02
C SER A 552 3.98 -15.52 -1.84
N SER A 553 3.43 -14.31 -1.77
CA SER A 553 4.05 -13.11 -2.38
C SER A 553 5.29 -12.62 -1.62
N PHE A 554 5.31 -12.80 -0.30
CA PHE A 554 6.46 -12.51 0.55
C PHE A 554 7.66 -13.39 0.21
N VAL A 555 7.50 -14.71 0.25
CA VAL A 555 8.60 -15.66 -0.05
C VAL A 555 9.11 -15.52 -1.48
N TYR A 556 8.25 -15.20 -2.43
CA TYR A 556 8.68 -14.94 -3.80
C TYR A 556 9.55 -13.70 -3.90
N SER A 557 9.18 -12.63 -3.17
CA SER A 557 9.98 -11.41 -3.13
C SER A 557 11.36 -11.70 -2.52
N HIS A 558 11.42 -12.45 -1.43
CA HIS A 558 12.67 -12.90 -0.82
C HIS A 558 13.52 -13.74 -1.79
N ALA A 559 12.92 -14.74 -2.45
CA ALA A 559 13.61 -15.58 -3.43
C ALA A 559 14.14 -14.75 -4.61
N THR A 560 13.35 -13.83 -5.16
CA THR A 560 13.81 -12.96 -6.27
C THR A 560 14.94 -12.02 -5.85
N MET A 561 14.97 -11.55 -4.60
CA MET A 561 16.11 -10.81 -4.06
C MET A 561 17.36 -11.68 -4.01
N SER A 562 17.24 -12.93 -3.55
CA SER A 562 18.34 -13.90 -3.60
C SER A 562 18.82 -14.15 -5.04
N TRP A 563 17.92 -14.42 -5.98
CA TRP A 563 18.29 -14.66 -7.39
C TRP A 563 19.09 -13.50 -7.97
N ARG A 564 18.68 -12.26 -7.67
CA ARG A 564 19.42 -11.05 -8.08
C ARG A 564 20.74 -10.87 -7.34
N ASN A 565 20.87 -11.33 -6.09
CA ASN A 565 22.17 -11.40 -5.40
C ASN A 565 23.13 -12.35 -6.13
N HIS A 566 22.62 -13.45 -6.65
CA HIS A 566 23.40 -14.50 -7.29
C HIS A 566 23.53 -14.36 -8.82
N GLY A 567 23.08 -13.24 -9.41
CA GLY A 567 23.13 -13.06 -10.87
C GLY A 567 22.27 -14.06 -11.66
N ILE A 568 21.22 -14.60 -11.03
CA ILE A 568 20.25 -15.50 -11.64
C ILE A 568 19.12 -14.65 -12.23
N GLY A 569 19.18 -14.43 -13.54
CA GLY A 569 18.02 -13.96 -14.32
C GLY A 569 17.01 -15.08 -14.51
N VAL A 570 15.73 -14.74 -14.60
CA VAL A 570 14.65 -15.64 -15.02
C VAL A 570 14.25 -15.22 -16.43
N ASP A 571 14.63 -16.02 -17.42
CA ASP A 571 14.30 -15.76 -18.81
C ASP A 571 12.86 -16.17 -19.13
N LYS A 572 12.28 -15.55 -20.15
CA LYS A 572 10.98 -15.95 -20.69
C LYS A 572 11.08 -17.35 -21.32
N LEU A 573 10.02 -18.14 -21.18
CA LEU A 573 9.94 -19.49 -21.74
C LEU A 573 9.25 -19.44 -23.11
N PRO A 574 9.80 -20.05 -24.18
CA PRO A 574 9.17 -20.15 -25.50
C PRO A 574 8.20 -21.34 -25.55
N MET A 575 7.45 -21.57 -24.48
CA MET A 575 6.52 -22.69 -24.33
C MET A 575 5.17 -22.12 -23.92
N SER A 576 4.09 -22.69 -24.46
CA SER A 576 2.76 -22.25 -24.08
C SER A 576 2.52 -22.46 -22.59
N TYR A 577 1.64 -21.63 -22.05
CA TYR A 577 1.23 -21.74 -20.66
C TYR A 577 0.70 -23.15 -20.34
N ASP A 578 -0.18 -23.69 -21.18
CA ASP A 578 -0.81 -24.99 -20.99
C ASP A 578 0.18 -26.15 -21.09
N ASP A 579 1.18 -26.06 -21.97
CA ASP A 579 2.22 -27.09 -22.09
C ASP A 579 3.00 -27.24 -20.78
N ILE A 580 3.38 -26.15 -20.11
CA ILE A 580 4.05 -26.24 -18.81
C ILE A 580 3.14 -26.87 -17.77
N PHE A 581 1.88 -26.46 -17.68
CA PHE A 581 0.96 -27.02 -16.68
C PHE A 581 0.58 -28.48 -16.95
N SER A 582 0.59 -28.90 -18.21
CA SER A 582 0.44 -30.31 -18.59
C SER A 582 1.60 -31.16 -18.03
N SER A 583 2.82 -30.61 -17.99
CA SER A 583 4.00 -31.25 -17.37
C SER A 583 3.97 -31.29 -15.83
N VAL A 584 2.99 -30.64 -15.18
CA VAL A 584 2.84 -30.63 -13.72
C VAL A 584 1.64 -31.46 -13.31
N PRO A 585 1.70 -32.81 -13.36
CA PRO A 585 0.79 -33.59 -12.53
C PRO A 585 1.16 -33.25 -11.08
N GLY A 586 0.23 -32.82 -10.24
CA GLY A 586 0.53 -32.41 -8.86
C GLY A 586 1.14 -33.52 -8.00
N GLY A 587 1.00 -33.44 -6.67
CA GLY A 587 1.38 -34.56 -5.80
C GLY A 587 0.67 -35.86 -6.20
N ARG A 588 1.37 -37.00 -6.15
CA ARG A 588 0.75 -38.31 -6.38
C ARG A 588 -0.19 -38.62 -5.21
N VAL A 589 -1.46 -38.86 -5.50
CA VAL A 589 -2.42 -39.33 -4.51
C VAL A 589 -3.17 -40.51 -5.08
N GLN A 590 -3.05 -41.65 -4.43
CA GLN A 590 -3.60 -42.90 -4.95
C GLN A 590 -3.86 -43.89 -3.82
N VAL A 591 -5.01 -44.54 -3.87
CA VAL A 591 -5.26 -45.81 -3.16
C VAL A 591 -4.80 -46.93 -4.08
N LEU A 592 -3.74 -47.63 -3.68
CA LEU A 592 -3.18 -48.74 -4.45
C LEU A 592 -3.89 -50.05 -4.10
N MET A 593 -4.31 -50.18 -2.84
CA MET A 593 -5.05 -51.33 -2.34
C MET A 593 -6.23 -50.81 -1.49
N PRO A 594 -7.42 -50.66 -2.10
CA PRO A 594 -8.61 -50.28 -1.35
C PRO A 594 -9.08 -51.44 -0.47
N GLY A 595 -9.64 -51.12 0.68
CA GLY A 595 -10.18 -52.12 1.61
C GLY A 595 -9.93 -51.78 3.07
N GLU A 596 -10.36 -52.71 3.92
CA GLU A 596 -10.16 -52.70 5.36
C GLU A 596 -9.02 -53.63 5.75
N TYR A 597 -8.22 -53.17 6.70
CA TYR A 597 -7.01 -53.83 7.15
C TYR A 597 -7.00 -53.84 8.67
N ASN A 598 -7.29 -55.00 9.26
CA ASN A 598 -7.18 -55.26 10.70
C ASN A 598 -5.79 -55.82 11.02
N ARG A 599 -4.75 -55.08 10.65
CA ARG A 599 -3.35 -55.43 10.91
C ARG A 599 -2.49 -54.16 11.03
N PRO A 600 -1.34 -54.23 11.71
CA PRO A 600 -0.43 -53.10 11.86
C PRO A 600 0.06 -52.54 10.51
N LEU A 601 -0.26 -51.28 10.22
CA LEU A 601 0.26 -50.51 9.09
C LEU A 601 1.02 -49.28 9.57
N ALA A 602 2.06 -48.90 8.83
CA ALA A 602 2.86 -47.71 9.09
C ALA A 602 2.66 -46.68 7.96
N GLN A 603 2.31 -45.44 8.32
CA GLN A 603 2.38 -44.29 7.44
C GLN A 603 3.78 -43.66 7.57
N LEU A 604 4.56 -43.72 6.49
CA LEU A 604 5.88 -43.09 6.39
C LEU A 604 5.75 -41.80 5.59
N ASP A 605 6.39 -40.72 6.06
CA ASP A 605 6.34 -39.38 5.47
C ASP A 605 7.76 -38.89 5.16
N VAL A 606 7.97 -38.33 3.97
CA VAL A 606 9.29 -37.82 3.55
C VAL A 606 9.52 -36.43 4.15
N ASN A 607 10.54 -36.31 4.99
CA ASN A 607 10.86 -35.07 5.68
C ASN A 607 11.15 -33.91 4.72
N SER A 608 10.26 -32.93 4.68
CA SER A 608 10.43 -31.69 3.91
C SER A 608 10.78 -31.96 2.43
N MET A 609 10.10 -32.93 1.80
CA MET A 609 10.41 -33.46 0.46
C MET A 609 10.69 -32.37 -0.58
N TYR A 610 9.80 -31.37 -0.67
CA TYR A 610 9.97 -30.27 -1.63
C TYR A 610 11.21 -29.41 -1.36
N ALA A 611 11.50 -29.13 -0.09
CA ALA A 611 12.67 -28.36 0.30
C ALA A 611 13.95 -29.12 -0.06
N HIS A 612 14.00 -30.42 0.26
CA HIS A 612 15.10 -31.30 -0.09
C HIS A 612 15.36 -31.32 -1.61
N VAL A 613 14.31 -31.51 -2.41
CA VAL A 613 14.42 -31.47 -3.89
C VAL A 613 14.98 -30.12 -4.36
N CYS A 614 14.51 -29.01 -3.79
CA CYS A 614 14.97 -27.67 -4.15
C CYS A 614 16.45 -27.43 -3.82
N THR A 615 16.94 -27.93 -2.69
CA THR A 615 18.31 -27.65 -2.22
C THR A 615 19.36 -28.61 -2.78
N THR A 616 18.97 -29.83 -3.17
CA THR A 616 19.90 -30.88 -3.64
C THR A 616 20.07 -30.95 -5.15
N ASN A 617 19.18 -30.32 -5.92
CA ASN A 617 19.18 -30.43 -7.38
C ASN A 617 19.53 -29.11 -8.07
N ASP A 618 20.16 -29.21 -9.24
CA ASP A 618 20.32 -28.06 -10.13
C ASP A 618 19.01 -27.82 -10.89
N PHE A 619 18.74 -26.59 -11.30
CA PHE A 619 17.56 -26.15 -12.04
C PHE A 619 17.92 -25.51 -13.38
N PRO A 620 17.05 -25.63 -14.40
CA PRO A 620 17.31 -25.14 -15.75
C PRO A 620 17.24 -23.61 -15.81
N ASN A 621 18.25 -22.92 -16.33
CA ASN A 621 18.19 -21.48 -16.53
C ASN A 621 18.77 -21.06 -17.89
N GLY A 622 18.54 -19.82 -18.29
CA GLY A 622 19.02 -19.32 -19.58
C GLY A 622 18.05 -19.62 -20.73
N ASN A 623 18.52 -19.25 -21.93
CA ASN A 623 17.84 -19.55 -23.19
C ASN A 623 17.58 -21.05 -23.39
N ILE A 624 16.36 -21.33 -23.85
CA ILE A 624 15.89 -22.67 -24.20
C ILE A 624 16.16 -22.92 -25.68
N LYS A 625 16.57 -24.15 -25.98
CA LYS A 625 16.58 -24.67 -27.34
C LYS A 625 15.48 -25.71 -27.49
N ASP A 626 14.51 -25.39 -28.31
CA ASP A 626 13.49 -26.34 -28.77
C ASP A 626 14.04 -27.10 -29.98
N VAL A 627 14.16 -28.43 -29.85
CA VAL A 627 14.78 -29.29 -30.86
C VAL A 627 14.03 -30.61 -30.98
N GLN A 628 13.98 -31.17 -32.18
CA GLN A 628 13.38 -32.49 -32.42
C GLN A 628 14.24 -33.62 -31.85
N THR A 629 15.57 -33.49 -31.95
CA THR A 629 16.52 -34.49 -31.46
C THR A 629 17.49 -33.87 -30.46
N HIS A 630 17.75 -34.57 -29.37
CA HIS A 630 18.77 -34.20 -28.39
C HIS A 630 19.69 -35.38 -28.10
N ASP A 631 21.00 -35.12 -28.09
CA ASP A 631 21.98 -36.09 -27.57
C ASP A 631 21.93 -36.07 -26.04
N GLU A 632 21.14 -36.99 -25.49
CA GLU A 632 20.88 -37.14 -24.05
C GLU A 632 22.12 -37.51 -23.23
N SER A 633 23.19 -38.02 -23.88
CA SER A 633 24.48 -38.30 -23.22
C SER A 633 25.16 -37.02 -22.71
N LYS A 634 24.80 -35.87 -23.29
CA LYS A 634 25.29 -34.57 -22.82
C LYS A 634 24.75 -34.31 -21.42
N ARG A 635 25.62 -33.79 -20.53
CA ARG A 635 25.27 -33.42 -19.15
C ARG A 635 24.37 -32.17 -19.04
N ARG A 636 23.47 -31.91 -20.01
CA ARG A 636 22.50 -30.79 -19.99
C ARG A 636 21.23 -31.19 -19.24
N LEU A 637 20.43 -30.17 -18.90
CA LEU A 637 19.06 -30.37 -18.41
C LEU A 637 18.12 -30.26 -19.59
N TYR A 638 17.14 -31.16 -19.65
CA TYR A 638 16.11 -31.13 -20.67
C TYR A 638 14.78 -31.63 -20.12
N MET A 639 13.72 -31.25 -20.82
CA MET A 639 12.38 -31.79 -20.69
C MET A 639 11.97 -32.28 -22.09
N ALA A 640 11.35 -33.44 -22.19
CA ALA A 640 10.96 -34.01 -23.48
C ALA A 640 9.47 -34.35 -23.51
N PHE A 641 8.87 -34.20 -24.68
CA PHE A 641 7.52 -34.67 -24.98
C PHE A 641 7.62 -36.12 -25.44
N CYS A 642 6.99 -37.02 -24.70
CA CYS A 642 7.22 -38.46 -24.80
C CYS A 642 5.92 -39.24 -24.87
N ASP A 643 5.98 -40.39 -25.53
CA ASP A 643 5.11 -41.53 -25.24
C ASP A 643 5.87 -42.53 -24.36
N VAL A 644 5.17 -43.13 -23.41
CA VAL A 644 5.75 -44.05 -22.42
C VAL A 644 4.94 -45.33 -22.36
N ASP A 645 5.63 -46.46 -22.51
CA ASP A 645 5.15 -47.77 -22.09
C ASP A 645 5.85 -48.16 -20.78
N GLN A 646 5.08 -48.11 -19.69
CA GLN A 646 5.48 -48.45 -18.33
C GLN A 646 4.80 -49.74 -17.85
N THR A 647 4.41 -50.64 -18.76
CA THR A 647 3.77 -51.93 -18.44
C THR A 647 4.61 -52.75 -17.46
N VAL A 648 5.93 -52.74 -17.63
CA VAL A 648 6.89 -53.46 -16.78
C VAL A 648 6.91 -52.99 -15.32
N LEU A 649 6.45 -51.76 -15.03
CA LEU A 649 6.45 -51.23 -13.67
C LEU A 649 5.25 -51.74 -12.86
N LYS A 650 5.53 -52.24 -11.66
CA LYS A 650 4.51 -52.52 -10.65
C LYS A 650 3.77 -51.25 -10.21
N TYR A 651 4.52 -50.22 -9.84
CA TYR A 651 3.98 -48.91 -9.51
C TYR A 651 4.29 -47.97 -10.66
N LYS A 652 3.27 -47.41 -11.30
CA LYS A 652 3.46 -46.49 -12.43
C LYS A 652 4.13 -45.20 -11.96
N LEU A 653 5.04 -44.64 -12.77
CA LEU A 653 5.78 -43.41 -12.46
C LEU A 653 5.13 -42.19 -13.13
N VAL A 654 4.58 -42.36 -14.33
CA VAL A 654 3.94 -41.27 -15.08
C VAL A 654 2.43 -41.43 -14.98
N ALA A 655 1.70 -40.32 -14.83
CA ALA A 655 0.25 -40.29 -14.82
C ALA A 655 -0.30 -39.71 -16.11
N ASN A 656 -1.44 -40.23 -16.54
CA ASN A 656 -2.24 -39.63 -17.59
C ASN A 656 -3.26 -38.65 -17.01
N ARG A 657 -3.71 -37.65 -17.78
CA ARG A 657 -4.88 -36.84 -17.42
C ARG A 657 -6.09 -37.38 -18.16
N ASN A 658 -7.12 -37.79 -17.41
CA ASN A 658 -8.38 -38.19 -18.03
C ASN A 658 -9.13 -36.97 -18.60
N LYS A 659 -10.28 -37.20 -19.25
CA LYS A 659 -11.12 -36.14 -19.83
C LYS A 659 -11.60 -35.09 -18.82
N ASP A 660 -11.65 -35.44 -17.54
CA ASP A 660 -12.02 -34.52 -16.44
C ASP A 660 -10.81 -33.77 -15.85
N GLY A 661 -9.62 -33.92 -16.44
CA GLY A 661 -8.37 -33.34 -15.96
C GLY A 661 -7.75 -34.02 -14.73
N ARG A 662 -8.31 -35.15 -14.28
CA ARG A 662 -7.82 -35.93 -13.13
C ARG A 662 -6.63 -36.80 -13.51
N LEU A 663 -5.72 -36.99 -12.56
CA LEU A 663 -4.54 -37.81 -12.74
C LEU A 663 -4.85 -39.30 -12.54
N VAL A 664 -4.49 -40.12 -13.52
CA VAL A 664 -4.65 -41.57 -13.52
C VAL A 664 -3.27 -42.22 -13.48
N TRP A 665 -3.00 -42.95 -12.39
CA TRP A 665 -1.71 -43.57 -12.07
C TRP A 665 -1.68 -45.08 -12.36
N THR A 666 -2.64 -45.58 -13.15
CA THR A 666 -2.82 -47.00 -13.46
C THR A 666 -2.55 -47.34 -14.92
N ASP A 667 -2.42 -46.33 -15.77
CA ASP A 667 -2.25 -46.52 -17.22
C ASP A 667 -0.87 -47.12 -17.53
N ASN A 668 -0.88 -48.22 -18.29
CA ASN A 668 0.33 -48.89 -18.76
C ASN A 668 1.03 -48.09 -19.85
N THR A 669 0.26 -47.46 -20.73
CA THR A 669 0.75 -46.65 -21.84
C THR A 669 0.23 -45.22 -21.71
N ILE A 670 1.10 -44.25 -21.96
CA ILE A 670 0.79 -42.83 -21.88
C ILE A 670 1.29 -42.16 -23.15
N SER A 671 0.40 -41.46 -23.83
CA SER A 671 0.74 -40.68 -25.02
C SER A 671 0.83 -39.19 -24.69
N GLY A 672 1.86 -38.52 -25.20
CA GLY A 672 1.97 -37.06 -25.13
C GLY A 672 2.18 -36.49 -23.73
N ALA A 673 3.12 -37.05 -22.97
CA ALA A 673 3.51 -36.53 -21.66
C ALA A 673 4.81 -35.70 -21.73
N TRP A 674 4.85 -34.55 -21.06
CA TRP A 674 6.09 -33.82 -20.84
C TRP A 674 6.81 -34.35 -19.60
N LEU A 675 8.02 -34.88 -19.78
CA LEU A 675 8.82 -35.51 -18.72
C LEU A 675 10.18 -34.85 -18.58
N TRP A 676 10.65 -34.75 -17.34
CA TRP A 676 12.01 -34.30 -17.08
C TRP A 676 13.03 -35.41 -17.32
N LYS A 677 14.26 -35.00 -17.63
CA LYS A 677 15.42 -35.88 -17.82
C LYS A 677 15.47 -37.03 -16.80
N GLU A 678 15.33 -36.72 -15.51
CA GLU A 678 15.44 -37.71 -14.44
C GLU A 678 14.31 -38.75 -14.46
N GLU A 679 13.09 -38.37 -14.84
CA GLU A 679 11.97 -39.31 -14.99
C GLU A 679 12.24 -40.26 -16.19
N ILE A 680 12.76 -39.72 -17.31
CA ILE A 680 13.08 -40.49 -18.51
C ILE A 680 14.20 -41.51 -18.25
N GLU A 681 15.27 -41.08 -17.56
CA GLU A 681 16.37 -41.96 -17.18
C GLU A 681 15.90 -43.08 -16.25
N GLU A 682 15.07 -42.76 -15.24
CA GLU A 682 14.54 -43.75 -14.31
C GLU A 682 13.65 -44.79 -15.02
N LEU A 683 12.76 -44.35 -15.91
CA LEU A 683 11.87 -45.22 -16.68
C LEU A 683 12.68 -46.24 -17.49
N ARG A 684 13.67 -45.76 -18.26
CA ARG A 684 14.50 -46.63 -19.09
C ARG A 684 15.37 -47.57 -18.28
N GLN A 685 15.90 -47.13 -17.14
CA GLN A 685 16.64 -47.99 -16.22
C GLN A 685 15.81 -49.18 -15.73
N HIS A 686 14.49 -49.01 -15.61
CA HIS A 686 13.56 -50.06 -15.22
C HIS A 686 12.92 -50.79 -16.43
N GLY A 687 13.50 -50.66 -17.63
CA GLY A 687 13.07 -51.38 -18.82
C GLY A 687 11.80 -50.83 -19.49
N CYS A 688 11.35 -49.62 -19.15
CA CYS A 688 10.24 -48.98 -19.84
C CYS A 688 10.67 -48.49 -21.23
N ILE A 689 9.74 -48.48 -22.18
CA ILE A 689 9.97 -47.90 -23.50
C ILE A 689 9.55 -46.44 -23.46
N VAL A 690 10.48 -45.52 -23.75
CA VAL A 690 10.22 -44.08 -23.79
C VAL A 690 10.57 -43.55 -25.17
N THR A 691 9.55 -43.21 -25.95
CA THR A 691 9.68 -42.63 -27.29
C THR A 691 9.61 -41.12 -27.17
N THR A 692 10.71 -40.43 -27.48
CA THR A 692 10.83 -38.97 -27.39
C THR A 692 10.54 -38.31 -28.74
N HIS A 693 9.67 -37.31 -28.75
CA HIS A 693 9.24 -36.61 -29.97
C HIS A 693 9.85 -35.22 -30.09
N ARG A 694 10.03 -34.52 -28.97
CA ARG A 694 10.50 -33.13 -28.93
C ARG A 694 11.22 -32.87 -27.61
N TYR A 695 12.24 -32.02 -27.64
CA TYR A 695 13.02 -31.65 -26.45
C TYR A 695 13.08 -30.13 -26.26
N LEU A 696 12.97 -29.71 -25.01
CA LEU A 696 13.40 -28.40 -24.54
C LEU A 696 14.70 -28.56 -23.76
N VAL A 697 15.76 -27.94 -24.24
CA VAL A 697 17.12 -28.11 -23.71
C VAL A 697 17.65 -26.80 -23.16
N TRP A 698 18.11 -26.82 -21.90
CA TRP A 698 18.78 -25.70 -21.25
C TRP A 698 20.28 -25.92 -21.23
N LYS A 699 21.03 -24.87 -21.63
CA LYS A 699 22.50 -24.90 -21.55
C LYS A 699 23.01 -24.64 -20.14
N LYS A 700 22.37 -23.72 -19.40
CA LYS A 700 22.81 -23.28 -18.08
C LYS A 700 22.01 -24.01 -16.99
N LYS A 701 22.69 -24.41 -15.93
CA LYS A 701 22.07 -24.90 -14.70
C LYS A 701 22.40 -23.94 -13.56
N VAL A 702 21.49 -23.79 -12.60
CA VAL A 702 21.65 -22.94 -11.41
C VAL A 702 21.08 -23.63 -10.19
N ARG A 703 21.40 -23.17 -8.99
CA ARG A 703 20.75 -23.58 -7.74
C ARG A 703 20.00 -22.39 -7.16
N PRO A 704 18.76 -22.12 -7.61
CA PRO A 704 18.06 -20.88 -7.31
C PRO A 704 17.35 -20.92 -5.95
N PHE A 705 17.36 -22.06 -5.25
CA PHE A 705 16.62 -22.24 -4.00
C PHE A 705 17.52 -22.29 -2.78
N ASP A 706 18.62 -21.55 -2.81
CA ASP A 706 19.46 -21.30 -1.63
C ASP A 706 18.65 -20.71 -0.46
N VAL A 707 17.68 -19.85 -0.77
CA VAL A 707 16.72 -19.29 0.20
C VAL A 707 15.92 -20.37 0.94
N MET A 708 15.75 -21.55 0.34
CA MET A 708 15.09 -22.68 0.99
C MET A 708 15.93 -23.22 2.15
N GLN A 709 17.26 -23.18 2.02
CA GLN A 709 18.17 -23.55 3.10
C GLN A 709 18.01 -22.58 4.27
N THR A 710 17.89 -21.28 4.02
CA THR A 710 17.60 -20.28 5.06
C THR A 710 16.33 -20.63 5.85
N TYR A 711 15.27 -21.11 5.18
CA TYR A 711 14.05 -21.53 5.87
C TYR A 711 14.23 -22.83 6.66
N LEU A 712 14.98 -23.80 6.14
CA LEU A 712 15.29 -25.03 6.86
C LEU A 712 16.15 -24.75 8.10
N ASP A 713 17.16 -23.89 7.99
CA ASP A 713 18.02 -23.49 9.09
C ASP A 713 17.24 -22.72 10.16
N ALA A 714 16.39 -21.78 9.74
CA ALA A 714 15.50 -21.04 10.64
C ALA A 714 14.54 -21.99 11.38
N ARG A 715 14.00 -22.99 10.67
CA ARG A 715 13.16 -24.04 11.27
C ARG A 715 13.93 -24.87 12.29
N ASN A 716 15.11 -25.37 11.93
CA ASN A 716 15.93 -26.20 12.81
C ASN A 716 16.36 -25.45 14.07
N LYS A 717 16.80 -24.19 13.92
CA LYS A 717 17.12 -23.31 15.05
C LYS A 717 15.91 -23.10 15.95
N ALA A 718 14.73 -22.93 15.36
CA ALA A 718 13.51 -22.76 16.11
C ALA A 718 13.11 -24.05 16.84
N ASP A 719 13.17 -25.21 16.19
CA ASP A 719 12.92 -26.52 16.80
C ASP A 719 13.89 -26.79 17.97
N GLN A 720 15.19 -26.48 17.82
CA GLN A 720 16.19 -26.61 18.88
C GLN A 720 15.92 -25.69 20.08
N ALA A 721 15.40 -24.49 19.84
CA ALA A 721 15.05 -23.53 20.88
C ALA A 721 13.68 -23.81 21.52
N GLY A 722 12.96 -24.86 21.12
CA GLY A 722 11.56 -25.05 21.49
C GLY A 722 10.62 -23.96 20.96
N ASN A 723 11.08 -23.16 20.00
CA ASN A 723 10.32 -22.11 19.34
C ASN A 723 9.42 -22.73 18.25
N ILE A 724 8.30 -23.29 18.68
CA ILE A 724 7.26 -23.88 17.81
C ILE A 724 6.84 -22.88 16.72
N VAL A 725 6.83 -21.59 17.07
CA VAL A 725 6.43 -20.48 16.20
C VAL A 725 7.33 -20.33 14.99
N GLY A 726 8.63 -20.18 15.25
CA GLY A 726 9.66 -20.07 14.22
C GLY A 726 9.67 -21.30 13.34
N SER A 727 9.42 -22.49 13.91
CA SER A 727 9.38 -23.75 13.17
C SER A 727 8.21 -23.82 12.20
N LYS A 728 6.97 -23.56 12.67
CA LYS A 728 5.76 -23.54 11.82
C LYS A 728 5.85 -22.48 10.73
N THR A 729 6.27 -21.26 11.09
CA THR A 729 6.44 -20.15 10.13
C THR A 729 7.43 -20.55 9.04
N SER A 730 8.59 -21.07 9.40
CA SER A 730 9.63 -21.48 8.45
C SER A 730 9.19 -22.63 7.54
N LYS A 731 8.44 -23.60 8.08
CA LYS A 731 7.82 -24.67 7.28
C LYS A 731 6.84 -24.09 6.25
N LEU A 732 6.02 -23.12 6.64
CA LEU A 732 5.07 -22.48 5.74
C LEU A 732 5.77 -21.66 4.65
N LEU A 733 6.86 -20.95 4.98
CA LEU A 733 7.67 -20.22 3.99
C LEU A 733 8.23 -21.16 2.91
N SER A 734 8.76 -22.32 3.32
CA SER A 734 9.29 -23.34 2.44
C SER A 734 8.22 -23.85 1.46
N ASN A 735 7.06 -24.26 1.98
CA ASN A 735 5.94 -24.76 1.17
C ASN A 735 5.33 -23.67 0.26
N ALA A 736 5.27 -22.42 0.74
CA ALA A 736 4.70 -21.32 -0.03
C ALA A 736 5.57 -20.99 -1.26
N LEU A 737 6.89 -21.14 -1.17
CA LEU A 737 7.80 -20.85 -2.28
C LEU A 737 7.59 -21.83 -3.44
N THR A 738 7.48 -23.12 -3.15
CA THR A 738 7.25 -24.14 -4.19
C THR A 738 5.88 -23.99 -4.83
N GLY A 739 4.84 -23.74 -4.03
CA GLY A 739 3.50 -23.42 -4.54
C GLY A 739 3.50 -22.19 -5.45
N LYS A 740 4.31 -21.18 -5.16
CA LYS A 740 4.42 -19.99 -6.02
C LYS A 740 5.05 -20.28 -7.39
N MET A 741 5.96 -21.24 -7.47
CA MET A 741 6.58 -21.62 -8.75
C MET A 741 5.59 -22.24 -9.73
N VAL A 742 4.49 -22.83 -9.24
CA VAL A 742 3.42 -23.41 -10.07
C VAL A 742 2.12 -22.61 -10.01
N GLU A 743 2.17 -21.37 -9.54
CA GLU A 743 0.97 -20.55 -9.45
C GLU A 743 0.46 -20.19 -10.85
N HIS A 744 -0.85 -20.38 -11.04
CA HIS A 744 -1.49 -20.02 -12.28
C HIS A 744 -1.41 -18.49 -12.54
N ASN A 745 -1.47 -18.07 -13.80
CA ASN A 745 -1.66 -16.66 -14.12
C ASN A 745 -2.99 -16.19 -13.53
N HIS A 746 -2.98 -14.99 -12.97
CA HIS A 746 -4.19 -14.33 -12.53
C HIS A 746 -4.63 -13.39 -13.63
N ASP A 747 -5.54 -13.87 -14.46
CA ASP A 747 -6.03 -13.12 -15.60
C ASP A 747 -7.34 -12.39 -15.27
N GLU A 748 -7.91 -12.57 -14.08
CA GLU A 748 -9.11 -11.85 -13.66
C GLU A 748 -8.78 -10.35 -13.43
N VAL A 749 -9.54 -9.50 -14.11
CA VAL A 749 -9.64 -8.06 -13.85
C VAL A 749 -11.01 -7.77 -13.28
N TRP A 750 -11.10 -6.72 -12.49
CA TRP A 750 -12.36 -6.27 -11.96
C TRP A 750 -12.38 -4.76 -11.79
N THR A 751 -13.58 -4.20 -11.77
CA THR A 751 -13.83 -2.80 -11.39
C THR A 751 -15.19 -2.69 -10.73
N ILE A 752 -15.49 -1.53 -10.17
CA ILE A 752 -16.81 -1.22 -9.63
C ILE A 752 -17.43 -0.16 -10.51
N GLY A 753 -18.42 -0.58 -11.30
CA GLY A 753 -19.16 0.32 -12.16
C GLY A 753 -20.32 0.98 -11.41
N ARG A 754 -20.39 2.31 -11.46
CA ARG A 754 -21.45 3.13 -10.84
C ARG A 754 -22.55 3.51 -11.82
N HIS A 755 -22.20 3.61 -13.09
CA HIS A 755 -23.09 4.05 -14.16
C HIS A 755 -23.04 3.06 -15.32
N GLU A 756 -24.12 2.99 -16.08
CA GLU A 756 -24.26 2.05 -17.19
C GLU A 756 -23.13 2.18 -18.23
N HIS A 757 -22.69 3.41 -18.53
CA HIS A 757 -21.58 3.63 -19.47
C HIS A 757 -20.26 3.01 -18.99
N GLU A 758 -19.96 3.06 -17.68
CA GLU A 758 -18.77 2.41 -17.12
C GLU A 758 -18.83 0.87 -17.26
N TRP A 759 -20.06 0.32 -17.31
CA TRP A 759 -20.28 -1.11 -17.49
C TRP A 759 -20.01 -1.52 -18.94
N HIS A 760 -20.53 -0.73 -19.90
CA HIS A 760 -20.28 -0.90 -21.32
C HIS A 760 -18.79 -0.70 -21.64
N ASP A 761 -18.15 0.36 -21.15
CA ASP A 761 -16.72 0.61 -21.35
C ASP A 761 -15.84 -0.56 -20.85
N PHE A 762 -16.19 -1.15 -19.71
CA PHE A 762 -15.48 -2.31 -19.19
C PHE A 762 -15.70 -3.57 -20.04
N ALA A 763 -16.94 -3.82 -20.45
CA ALA A 763 -17.29 -4.96 -21.28
C ALA A 763 -16.67 -4.86 -22.68
N ASP A 764 -16.67 -3.67 -23.29
CA ASP A 764 -16.05 -3.40 -24.59
C ASP A 764 -14.54 -3.59 -24.55
N LYS A 765 -13.90 -3.13 -23.46
CA LYS A 765 -12.45 -3.25 -23.26
C LYS A 765 -11.96 -4.69 -23.13
N TYR A 766 -12.75 -5.56 -22.49
CA TYR A 766 -12.32 -6.93 -22.17
C TYR A 766 -13.08 -8.03 -22.92
N GLY A 767 -14.07 -7.66 -23.73
CA GLY A 767 -14.99 -8.57 -24.41
C GLY A 767 -16.20 -8.89 -23.55
N ILE A 768 -17.39 -8.76 -24.15
CA ILE A 768 -18.68 -9.02 -23.48
C ILE A 768 -18.75 -10.47 -22.98
N ASP A 769 -18.34 -11.45 -23.80
CA ASP A 769 -18.38 -12.88 -23.45
C ASP A 769 -17.42 -13.28 -22.32
N ALA A 770 -16.37 -12.49 -22.09
CA ALA A 770 -15.40 -12.70 -21.01
C ALA A 770 -15.80 -11.98 -19.72
N THR A 771 -16.83 -11.13 -19.77
CA THR A 771 -17.23 -10.24 -18.68
C THR A 771 -18.43 -10.82 -17.92
N SER A 772 -18.36 -10.78 -16.60
CA SER A 772 -19.40 -11.19 -15.68
C SER A 772 -19.76 -10.04 -14.74
N PHE A 773 -21.04 -9.97 -14.39
CA PHE A 773 -21.63 -8.92 -13.57
C PHE A 773 -22.12 -9.52 -12.26
N GLU A 774 -21.65 -8.99 -11.12
CA GLU A 774 -22.11 -9.38 -9.80
C GLU A 774 -22.79 -8.19 -9.12
N LEU A 775 -24.08 -8.36 -8.77
CA LEU A 775 -24.83 -7.36 -8.01
C LEU A 775 -24.22 -7.21 -6.62
N THR A 776 -23.71 -6.03 -6.29
CA THR A 776 -22.97 -5.79 -5.03
C THR A 776 -23.86 -5.71 -3.78
N GLY A 777 -25.16 -6.01 -3.89
CA GLY A 777 -26.13 -5.79 -2.82
C GLY A 777 -26.31 -4.32 -2.42
N MET A 778 -25.60 -3.39 -3.08
CA MET A 778 -25.76 -1.94 -2.97
C MET A 778 -26.54 -1.46 -4.20
N HIS A 779 -27.69 -0.82 -3.97
CA HIS A 779 -28.49 -0.23 -5.05
C HIS A 779 -27.60 0.70 -5.90
N SER A 780 -27.62 0.51 -7.23
CA SER A 780 -26.90 1.26 -8.26
C SER A 780 -25.38 1.03 -8.46
N LYS A 781 -24.74 0.02 -7.85
CA LYS A 781 -23.32 -0.30 -8.12
C LYS A 781 -23.12 -1.78 -8.48
N LEU A 782 -22.36 -2.06 -9.55
CA LEU A 782 -22.05 -3.41 -10.01
C LEU A 782 -20.55 -3.72 -9.86
N LEU A 783 -20.22 -4.90 -9.35
CA LEU A 783 -18.88 -5.45 -9.41
C LEU A 783 -18.76 -6.13 -10.77
N LEU A 784 -17.90 -5.57 -11.62
CA LEU A 784 -17.63 -6.07 -12.95
C LEU A 784 -16.36 -6.91 -12.88
N ARG A 785 -16.38 -8.12 -13.43
CA ARG A 785 -15.21 -9.00 -13.50
C ARG A 785 -15.04 -9.49 -14.93
N SER A 786 -13.82 -9.54 -15.43
CA SER A 786 -13.54 -10.11 -16.74
C SER A 786 -12.23 -10.88 -16.73
N LYS A 787 -12.04 -11.79 -17.68
CA LYS A 787 -10.75 -12.46 -17.90
C LYS A 787 -9.96 -11.71 -18.95
N ARG A 788 -8.75 -11.28 -18.60
CA ARG A 788 -7.75 -10.88 -19.58
C ARG A 788 -7.46 -12.07 -20.48
N VAL A 789 -7.23 -11.78 -21.75
CA VAL A 789 -6.51 -12.72 -22.62
C VAL A 789 -5.18 -13.00 -21.92
N ALA A 790 -4.98 -14.25 -21.52
CA ALA A 790 -3.76 -14.68 -20.84
C ALA A 790 -2.59 -14.26 -21.73
N LYS A 791 -1.67 -13.46 -21.20
CA LYS A 791 -0.43 -13.19 -21.94
C LYS A 791 0.27 -14.53 -22.11
N GLU A 792 0.54 -14.92 -23.35
CA GLU A 792 1.27 -16.16 -23.67
C GLU A 792 2.64 -16.22 -22.97
N GLU A 793 3.20 -15.07 -22.60
CA GLU A 793 4.48 -14.98 -21.94
C GLU A 793 4.44 -15.30 -20.44
N ILE A 794 5.28 -16.24 -20.03
CA ILE A 794 5.45 -16.68 -18.65
C ILE A 794 6.58 -15.87 -17.99
N ALA A 795 6.20 -14.91 -17.12
CA ALA A 795 7.15 -14.07 -16.38
C ALA A 795 7.68 -14.68 -15.06
N LYS A 796 7.18 -15.87 -14.67
CA LYS A 796 7.60 -16.60 -13.46
C LYS A 796 8.33 -17.88 -13.88
N PRO A 797 9.30 -18.40 -13.11
CA PRO A 797 10.06 -19.59 -13.51
C PRO A 797 9.27 -20.89 -13.30
N ARG A 798 8.18 -21.08 -14.05
CA ARG A 798 7.25 -22.20 -13.87
C ARG A 798 7.83 -23.55 -14.23
N HIS A 799 8.79 -23.58 -15.13
CA HIS A 799 9.59 -24.76 -15.43
C HIS A 799 10.38 -25.24 -14.21
N TRP A 800 10.80 -24.35 -13.30
CA TRP A 800 11.37 -24.78 -12.02
C TRP A 800 10.32 -25.46 -11.16
N GLY A 801 9.11 -24.89 -11.09
CA GLY A 801 7.97 -25.50 -10.40
C GLY A 801 7.67 -26.91 -10.92
N SER A 802 7.51 -27.05 -12.24
CA SER A 802 7.31 -28.35 -12.90
C SER A 802 8.37 -29.38 -12.48
N ARG A 803 9.65 -28.98 -12.51
CA ARG A 803 10.73 -29.87 -12.12
C ARG A 803 10.74 -30.22 -10.63
N ILE A 804 10.41 -29.27 -9.74
CA ILE A 804 10.27 -29.55 -8.30
C ILE A 804 9.27 -30.70 -8.09
N TYR A 805 8.10 -30.62 -8.73
CA TYR A 805 7.09 -31.67 -8.60
C TYR A 805 7.53 -32.99 -9.24
N ALA A 806 8.19 -32.96 -10.40
CA ALA A 806 8.74 -34.16 -11.03
C ALA A 806 9.75 -34.89 -10.14
N LEU A 807 10.74 -34.18 -9.64
CA LEU A 807 11.75 -34.75 -8.74
C LEU A 807 11.15 -35.23 -7.42
N ALA A 808 10.17 -34.51 -6.87
CA ALA A 808 9.45 -34.93 -5.67
C ALA A 808 8.66 -36.22 -5.88
N ARG A 809 7.93 -36.34 -7.00
CA ARG A 809 7.24 -37.59 -7.37
C ARG A 809 8.21 -38.75 -7.59
N LEU A 810 9.33 -38.49 -8.26
CA LEU A 810 10.37 -39.48 -8.49
C LEU A 810 10.98 -39.96 -7.16
N ALA A 811 11.25 -39.06 -6.22
CA ALA A 811 11.73 -39.41 -4.88
C ALA A 811 10.73 -40.30 -4.14
N LEU A 812 9.44 -39.92 -4.11
CA LEU A 812 8.39 -40.73 -3.51
C LEU A 812 8.27 -42.10 -4.18
N TRP A 813 8.29 -42.14 -5.52
CA TRP A 813 8.21 -43.38 -6.29
C TRP A 813 9.37 -44.33 -5.97
N ARG A 814 10.60 -43.82 -5.88
CA ARG A 814 11.77 -44.62 -5.46
C ARG A 814 11.58 -45.20 -4.06
N HIS A 815 10.93 -44.48 -3.15
CA HIS A 815 10.56 -45.05 -1.86
C HIS A 815 9.49 -46.14 -1.98
N MET A 816 8.45 -45.94 -2.79
CA MET A 816 7.42 -46.96 -3.02
C MET A 816 8.03 -48.26 -3.55
N CYS A 817 8.99 -48.18 -4.48
CA CYS A 817 9.65 -49.33 -5.07
C CYS A 817 10.49 -50.16 -4.08
N LYS A 818 10.83 -49.61 -2.92
CA LYS A 818 11.54 -50.37 -1.86
C LYS A 818 10.62 -51.33 -1.12
N PHE A 819 9.30 -51.17 -1.23
CA PHE A 819 8.35 -51.97 -0.46
C PHE A 819 7.62 -52.99 -1.35
N PRO A 820 7.51 -54.25 -0.88
CA PRO A 820 6.76 -55.28 -1.58
C PRO A 820 5.26 -54.97 -1.58
N ARG A 821 4.77 -54.08 -0.71
CA ARG A 821 3.38 -53.65 -0.71
C ARG A 821 3.25 -52.21 -0.23
N VAL A 822 2.51 -51.41 -1.00
CA VAL A 822 2.11 -50.05 -0.64
C VAL A 822 0.60 -49.96 -0.79
N TYR A 823 -0.09 -49.55 0.27
CA TYR A 823 -1.55 -49.49 0.33
C TYR A 823 -2.09 -48.17 -0.19
N TYR A 824 -1.42 -47.08 0.21
CA TYR A 824 -1.88 -45.72 -0.01
C TYR A 824 -0.70 -44.77 -0.17
N VAL A 825 -0.90 -43.71 -0.96
CA VAL A 825 0.08 -42.64 -1.19
C VAL A 825 -0.64 -41.29 -1.19
N ASP A 826 -0.10 -40.30 -0.49
CA ASP A 826 -0.52 -38.89 -0.58
C ASP A 826 0.70 -37.96 -0.54
N THR A 827 1.08 -37.46 -1.70
CA THR A 827 2.06 -36.40 -1.95
C THR A 827 3.49 -36.73 -1.53
N ASP A 828 3.76 -36.79 -0.23
CA ASP A 828 5.05 -37.06 0.44
C ASP A 828 4.99 -38.27 1.36
N SER A 829 3.83 -38.93 1.46
CA SER A 829 3.62 -40.07 2.36
C SER A 829 3.23 -41.35 1.63
N ILE A 830 3.61 -42.49 2.21
CA ILE A 830 3.23 -43.85 1.79
C ILE A 830 2.72 -44.63 3.00
N VAL A 831 1.79 -45.56 2.78
CA VAL A 831 1.35 -46.53 3.80
C VAL A 831 1.80 -47.92 3.41
N VAL A 832 2.48 -48.60 4.33
CA VAL A 832 3.10 -49.92 4.15
C VAL A 832 2.78 -50.82 5.35
N ASP A 833 3.12 -52.11 5.25
CA ASP A 833 3.04 -53.04 6.37
C ASP A 833 4.05 -52.63 7.47
N ALA A 834 3.63 -52.62 8.74
CA ALA A 834 4.49 -52.14 9.83
C ALA A 834 5.71 -53.05 10.14
N GLY A 835 5.67 -54.30 9.66
CA GLY A 835 6.77 -55.27 9.81
C GLY A 835 7.87 -55.17 8.74
N GLU A 836 7.72 -54.29 7.75
CA GLU A 836 8.73 -54.07 6.71
C GLU A 836 9.94 -53.32 7.26
N GLU A 837 11.14 -53.64 6.77
CA GLU A 837 12.36 -52.94 7.18
C GLU A 837 12.44 -51.57 6.49
N TYR A 838 12.50 -50.49 7.28
CA TYR A 838 12.68 -49.14 6.77
C TYR A 838 13.68 -48.33 7.60
N THR A 839 14.49 -47.52 6.92
CA THR A 839 15.42 -46.59 7.57
C THR A 839 14.73 -45.26 7.87
N LEU A 840 14.52 -44.98 9.15
CA LEU A 840 14.04 -43.67 9.59
C LEU A 840 15.19 -42.67 9.64
N SER A 841 14.94 -41.44 9.19
CA SER A 841 15.90 -40.34 9.22
C SER A 841 15.20 -39.03 9.51
N LYS A 842 15.81 -38.19 10.34
CA LYS A 842 15.35 -36.81 10.61
C LYS A 842 15.82 -35.82 9.54
N GLU A 843 16.76 -36.23 8.69
CA GLU A 843 17.32 -35.37 7.64
C GLU A 843 16.28 -35.07 6.55
N PRO A 844 16.33 -33.88 5.94
CA PRO A 844 15.49 -33.57 4.77
C PRO A 844 15.65 -34.63 3.67
N GLY A 845 14.53 -35.12 3.13
CA GLY A 845 14.49 -36.19 2.14
C GLY A 845 14.46 -37.61 2.73
N GLY A 846 14.72 -37.76 4.03
CA GLY A 846 14.59 -39.03 4.74
C GLY A 846 13.13 -39.37 5.08
N MET A 847 12.85 -40.66 5.28
CA MET A 847 11.54 -41.12 5.78
C MET A 847 11.45 -40.94 7.29
N LYS A 848 10.33 -40.46 7.80
CA LYS A 848 9.96 -40.57 9.22
C LYS A 848 8.68 -41.41 9.35
N LEU A 849 8.51 -42.02 10.51
CA LEU A 849 7.24 -42.60 10.91
C LEU A 849 6.29 -41.46 11.31
N ASP A 850 5.17 -41.31 10.60
CA ASP A 850 4.12 -40.35 10.94
C ASP A 850 3.06 -41.02 11.83
N ILE A 851 2.59 -42.20 11.42
CA ILE A 851 1.50 -42.93 12.11
C ILE A 851 1.78 -44.42 12.11
N MET A 852 1.48 -45.05 13.23
CA MET A 852 1.33 -46.50 13.35
C MET A 852 -0.14 -46.78 13.62
N ALA A 853 -0.79 -47.61 12.82
CA ALA A 853 -2.21 -47.91 12.95
C ALA A 853 -2.45 -49.42 13.04
N GLN A 854 -3.31 -49.86 13.96
CA GLN A 854 -3.72 -51.27 14.09
C GLN A 854 -4.86 -51.63 13.13
N GLN A 855 -5.71 -50.64 12.83
CA GLN A 855 -6.83 -50.74 11.92
C GLN A 855 -6.76 -49.62 10.90
N SER A 856 -6.95 -49.96 9.62
CA SER A 856 -6.95 -48.97 8.55
C SER A 856 -8.00 -49.30 7.51
N GLN A 857 -8.54 -48.27 6.87
CA GLN A 857 -9.50 -48.40 5.80
C GLN A 857 -9.18 -47.37 4.72
N PHE A 858 -8.93 -47.83 3.49
CA PHE A 858 -8.64 -46.98 2.35
C PHE A 858 -9.76 -47.10 1.32
N VAL A 859 -10.44 -46.00 1.04
CA VAL A 859 -11.62 -45.98 0.15
C VAL A 859 -11.29 -45.31 -1.17
N SER A 860 -10.81 -44.08 -1.11
CA SER A 860 -10.47 -43.28 -2.29
C SER A 860 -9.33 -42.29 -1.96
N PRO A 861 -8.73 -41.64 -2.97
CA PRO A 861 -7.73 -40.60 -2.74
C PRO A 861 -8.21 -39.57 -1.70
N LYS A 862 -7.46 -39.42 -0.60
CA LYS A 862 -7.77 -38.57 0.56
C LYS A 862 -9.05 -38.93 1.34
N THR A 863 -9.56 -40.14 1.17
CA THR A 863 -10.67 -40.70 1.96
C THR A 863 -10.22 -42.01 2.60
N TYR A 864 -9.81 -41.94 3.87
CA TYR A 864 -9.29 -43.08 4.62
C TYR A 864 -9.42 -42.90 6.13
N ARG A 865 -9.33 -44.02 6.87
CA ARG A 865 -9.20 -44.09 8.32
C ARG A 865 -7.92 -44.87 8.67
N MET A 866 -7.16 -44.39 9.65
CA MET A 866 -6.02 -45.09 10.26
C MET A 866 -6.13 -44.89 11.78
N ASP A 867 -6.63 -45.90 12.49
CA ASP A 867 -7.11 -45.79 13.87
C ASP A 867 -8.00 -44.54 14.05
N ASP A 868 -7.65 -43.67 15.01
CA ASP A 868 -8.40 -42.45 15.34
C ASP A 868 -8.26 -41.34 14.27
N LYS A 869 -7.30 -41.47 13.33
CA LYS A 869 -7.14 -40.50 12.25
C LYS A 869 -8.07 -40.82 11.10
N CYS A 870 -9.15 -40.07 11.03
CA CYS A 870 -10.04 -40.06 9.88
C CYS A 870 -9.72 -38.87 8.96
N ARG A 871 -9.63 -39.12 7.64
CA ARG A 871 -9.52 -38.07 6.62
C ARG A 871 -10.61 -38.29 5.57
N LEU A 872 -11.50 -37.30 5.46
CA LEU A 872 -12.58 -37.28 4.49
C LEU A 872 -12.39 -36.09 3.54
N LYS A 873 -11.72 -36.33 2.41
CA LYS A 873 -11.56 -35.34 1.35
C LYS A 873 -11.83 -36.00 0.00
N GLY A 874 -12.97 -35.63 -0.59
CA GLY A 874 -13.24 -35.92 -1.99
C GLY A 874 -14.03 -37.19 -2.22
N TYR A 875 -15.33 -37.01 -2.40
CA TYR A 875 -15.98 -37.48 -3.60
C TYR A 875 -17.20 -36.60 -3.93
N LYS A 876 -17.23 -36.03 -5.13
CA LYS A 876 -18.44 -35.49 -5.77
C LYS A 876 -18.49 -36.05 -7.18
N ASP A 877 -19.44 -36.95 -7.41
CA ASP A 877 -20.01 -37.15 -8.75
C ASP A 877 -21.39 -36.47 -8.70
N GLY A 878 -21.49 -35.31 -9.35
CA GLY A 878 -22.61 -34.39 -9.15
C GLY A 878 -22.80 -33.99 -7.68
N SER A 879 -23.98 -34.28 -7.12
CA SER A 879 -24.38 -33.96 -5.75
C SER A 879 -24.17 -35.08 -4.73
N ARG A 880 -23.55 -36.22 -5.11
CA ARG A 880 -23.39 -37.38 -4.22
C ARG A 880 -21.93 -37.72 -3.94
N TRP A 881 -21.67 -38.12 -2.70
CA TRP A 881 -20.50 -38.90 -2.32
C TRP A 881 -20.75 -40.33 -2.83
N THR A 882 -20.01 -40.79 -3.82
CA THR A 882 -19.93 -42.21 -4.15
C THR A 882 -18.46 -42.65 -4.06
N ALA A 883 -18.15 -43.93 -4.12
CA ALA A 883 -16.78 -44.40 -4.26
C ALA A 883 -16.78 -45.25 -5.52
N LYS A 884 -15.87 -44.99 -6.46
CA LYS A 884 -15.69 -45.83 -7.64
C LYS A 884 -14.53 -46.78 -7.39
N LEU A 885 -14.78 -48.08 -7.53
CA LEU A 885 -13.79 -49.14 -7.54
C LEU A 885 -13.70 -49.64 -8.99
N GLY A 886 -12.77 -49.07 -9.78
CA GLY A 886 -12.73 -49.32 -11.22
C GLY A 886 -13.93 -48.70 -11.97
N ASP A 887 -14.50 -49.46 -12.91
CA ASP A 887 -15.68 -49.04 -13.71
C ASP A 887 -17.02 -49.27 -13.01
N GLU A 888 -17.04 -50.00 -11.88
CA GLU A 888 -18.26 -50.24 -11.10
C GLU A 888 -18.48 -49.16 -10.02
N VAL A 889 -19.71 -48.62 -9.99
CA VAL A 889 -20.21 -47.84 -8.85
C VAL A 889 -20.61 -48.83 -7.77
N VAL A 890 -19.69 -49.14 -6.86
CA VAL A 890 -19.95 -50.12 -5.81
C VAL A 890 -20.83 -49.50 -4.71
N GLY A 891 -22.02 -50.07 -4.49
CA GLY A 891 -23.00 -49.65 -3.46
C GLY A 891 -22.48 -49.67 -2.02
N ILE A 892 -21.29 -50.25 -1.80
CA ILE A 892 -20.55 -50.22 -0.52
C ILE A 892 -20.32 -48.77 -0.05
N GLY A 893 -20.14 -47.79 -0.96
CA GLY A 893 -19.95 -46.40 -0.57
C GLY A 893 -21.09 -45.78 0.25
N SER A 894 -22.33 -46.26 0.11
CA SER A 894 -23.47 -45.74 0.88
C SER A 894 -23.49 -46.26 2.33
N ASN A 895 -23.26 -47.55 2.53
CA ASN A 895 -23.15 -48.16 3.86
C ASN A 895 -21.85 -47.80 4.56
N LEU A 896 -20.75 -47.60 3.83
CA LEU A 896 -19.45 -47.21 4.39
C LEU A 896 -19.42 -45.74 4.78
N CYS A 897 -19.97 -44.85 3.93
CA CYS A 897 -20.20 -43.47 4.35
C CYS A 897 -21.14 -43.45 5.55
N LYS A 898 -22.16 -44.32 5.60
CA LYS A 898 -23.03 -44.44 6.76
C LYS A 898 -22.31 -44.96 8.00
N GLU A 899 -21.48 -46.00 7.95
CA GLU A 899 -20.71 -46.48 9.12
C GLU A 899 -19.64 -45.48 9.57
N MET A 900 -18.95 -44.81 8.65
CA MET A 900 -18.05 -43.71 8.99
C MET A 900 -18.83 -42.53 9.57
N TYR A 901 -20.02 -42.24 9.06
CA TYR A 901 -20.90 -41.20 9.57
C TYR A 901 -21.52 -41.57 10.92
N ASP A 902 -21.93 -42.81 11.14
CA ASP A 902 -22.49 -43.35 12.37
C ASP A 902 -21.40 -43.44 13.46
N HIS A 903 -20.15 -43.75 13.10
CA HIS A 903 -18.99 -43.68 14.00
C HIS A 903 -18.58 -42.22 14.31
N LEU A 904 -18.78 -41.30 13.36
CA LEU A 904 -18.66 -39.86 13.60
C LEU A 904 -19.85 -39.32 14.43
N LEU A 905 -21.00 -39.99 14.43
CA LEU A 905 -22.19 -39.66 15.23
C LEU A 905 -22.27 -40.45 16.54
N ASP A 906 -21.24 -41.24 16.88
CA ASP A 906 -21.15 -41.88 18.19
C ASP A 906 -21.17 -40.79 19.27
N PRO A 907 -22.16 -40.78 20.19
CA PRO A 907 -22.29 -39.74 21.20
C PRO A 907 -21.10 -39.66 22.17
N ASN A 908 -20.19 -40.64 22.16
CA ASN A 908 -18.93 -40.60 22.91
C ASN A 908 -17.80 -39.87 22.16
N VAL A 909 -18.01 -39.47 20.91
CA VAL A 909 -17.05 -38.72 20.09
C VAL A 909 -17.59 -37.30 19.91
N GLU A 910 -16.86 -36.32 20.44
CA GLU A 910 -17.25 -34.91 20.47
C GLU A 910 -17.25 -34.31 19.04
N LEU A 911 -18.41 -34.37 18.34
CA LEU A 911 -18.46 -34.19 16.88
C LEU A 911 -19.49 -33.19 16.34
N TYR A 912 -20.25 -32.53 17.20
CA TYR A 912 -21.37 -31.68 16.79
C TYR A 912 -20.95 -30.51 15.86
N THR A 913 -19.76 -29.94 16.07
CA THR A 913 -19.29 -28.74 15.34
C THR A 913 -18.79 -29.03 13.91
N LYS A 914 -18.44 -30.28 13.57
CA LYS A 914 -17.88 -30.61 12.24
C LYS A 914 -18.95 -30.91 11.17
N CYS A 915 -20.13 -31.38 11.57
CA CYS A 915 -21.21 -31.75 10.65
C CYS A 915 -21.92 -30.54 10.00
N LEU A 916 -22.00 -29.41 10.70
CA LEU A 916 -22.67 -28.18 10.23
C LEU A 916 -22.02 -27.51 9.01
N ASN A 917 -20.74 -27.77 8.76
CA ASN A 917 -20.03 -27.20 7.60
C ASN A 917 -20.33 -27.93 6.28
N ILE A 918 -20.98 -29.10 6.31
CA ILE A 918 -21.27 -29.92 5.13
C ILE A 918 -22.59 -29.49 4.45
N THR A 919 -23.54 -28.91 5.20
CA THR A 919 -24.91 -28.64 4.74
C THR A 919 -25.10 -27.34 3.94
N LYS A 920 -24.16 -26.39 3.96
CA LYS A 920 -24.35 -25.05 3.35
C LYS A 920 -24.11 -24.95 1.81
N ARG A 921 -24.07 -26.04 1.03
CA ARG A 921 -23.66 -26.01 -0.40
C ARG A 921 -24.60 -26.69 -1.43
N PHE A 922 -25.91 -26.73 -1.18
CA PHE A 922 -26.85 -27.49 -2.03
C PHE A 922 -27.88 -26.63 -2.79
N VAL A 923 -27.48 -26.04 -3.92
CA VAL A 923 -28.44 -25.56 -4.94
C VAL A 923 -27.90 -25.84 -6.35
N LYS A 924 -28.73 -26.40 -7.22
CA LYS A 924 -28.43 -26.71 -8.63
C LYS A 924 -29.27 -25.82 -9.55
N LYS A 925 -28.66 -25.25 -10.60
CA LYS A 925 -29.36 -24.62 -11.72
C LYS A 925 -29.68 -25.69 -12.77
N GLU A 926 -30.95 -25.91 -13.05
CA GLU A 926 -31.43 -26.83 -14.09
C GLU A 926 -31.26 -26.19 -15.49
N SER A 927 -31.22 -27.02 -16.53
CA SER A 927 -31.08 -26.59 -17.93
C SER A 927 -32.23 -25.67 -18.41
N ASN A 928 -33.36 -25.67 -17.70
CA ASN A 928 -34.49 -24.78 -17.94
C ASN A 928 -34.44 -23.45 -17.13
N GLY A 929 -33.35 -23.19 -16.40
CA GLY A 929 -33.16 -21.96 -15.65
C GLY A 929 -33.75 -21.94 -14.23
N THR A 930 -34.37 -23.02 -13.76
CA THR A 930 -34.90 -23.12 -12.37
C THR A 930 -33.85 -23.60 -11.37
N TRP A 931 -34.00 -23.24 -10.09
CA TRP A 931 -33.10 -23.63 -9.01
C TRP A 931 -33.79 -24.63 -8.07
N LYS A 932 -33.20 -25.81 -7.86
CA LYS A 932 -33.75 -26.85 -6.98
C LYS A 932 -32.81 -27.11 -5.80
N ALA A 933 -33.36 -27.12 -4.59
CA ALA A 933 -32.66 -27.57 -3.39
C ALA A 933 -32.59 -29.10 -3.39
N CYS A 934 -31.40 -29.68 -3.30
CA CYS A 934 -31.22 -31.13 -3.24
C CYS A 934 -31.12 -31.56 -1.77
N VAL A 935 -32.25 -31.87 -1.15
CA VAL A 935 -32.29 -32.64 0.11
C VAL A 935 -32.38 -34.13 -0.27
N LEU A 936 -31.71 -34.98 0.51
CA LEU A 936 -31.70 -36.44 0.40
C LEU A 936 -33.14 -36.97 0.23
N GLN A 937 -33.45 -37.63 -0.88
CA GLN A 937 -34.67 -38.45 -0.98
C GLN A 937 -34.44 -39.76 -0.23
N GLY A 938 -35.13 -39.90 0.90
CA GLY A 938 -35.18 -41.08 1.78
C GLY A 938 -35.84 -40.72 3.11
N GLU A 939 -36.61 -41.65 3.69
CA GLU A 939 -37.58 -41.52 4.80
C GLU A 939 -37.10 -40.83 6.12
N TYR A 940 -36.70 -39.56 6.07
CA TYR A 940 -36.37 -38.77 7.27
C TYR A 940 -36.93 -37.34 7.22
N GLU A 941 -37.96 -37.08 6.42
CA GLU A 941 -38.70 -35.80 6.45
C GLU A 941 -39.40 -35.55 7.80
N HIS A 942 -39.61 -36.57 8.63
CA HIS A 942 -40.38 -36.44 9.88
C HIS A 942 -39.57 -36.27 11.18
N LYS A 943 -38.23 -36.31 11.16
CA LYS A 943 -37.42 -36.15 12.39
C LYS A 943 -36.51 -34.91 12.44
N LEU A 944 -36.40 -34.16 11.35
CA LEU A 944 -35.57 -32.94 11.27
C LEU A 944 -36.39 -31.64 11.31
N LEU A 945 -37.72 -31.74 11.43
CA LEU A 945 -38.64 -30.61 11.63
C LEU A 945 -39.29 -30.65 13.04
N GLY A 946 -38.54 -31.11 14.04
CA GLY A 946 -38.89 -31.04 15.45
C GLY A 946 -37.86 -30.23 16.21
#